data_AF-A0A7E5WL35-F1
#
_entry.id   AF-A0A7E5WL35-F1
#
_cell.length_a   1.000
_cell.length_b   1.000
_cell.length_c   1.000
_cell.angle_alpha   90.00
_cell.angle_beta   90.00
_cell.angle_gamma   90.00
#
_symmetry.space_group_name_H-M   'P 1'
#
loop_
_entity.id
_entity.type
_entity.pdbx_description
1 polymer ?
#
loop_
_entity_poly.entity_id
_entity_poly.type
_entity_poly.pdbx_seq_one_letter_code
_entity_poly.pdbx_strand_id
1 'polypeptide(L)'
;MRLVDSSKLLELQNKPSNIRNICIVAHVDHGKTTLADSLISSNGIISQRMSGKLRYMDSRPDEQERGITMKSSSIALYHCLEQQEYLVNLIDSPGHIDFSSEVSTAVRLCDGAIVVVDVVEGVCPQTRLVLKQAYSENIRAVLVLNKIDRLILEMQLTPLDAYVHLMQVLEQVNAVMGELFASGVMENEESTMEKQQEKEQLNKEDNNFYDWTSALEDADDSNLYFTPEHGNVVFASAADGWGFTTHTFAKLFSDKLGVKEEILRKVLWGDFYLNTKTKRFMKGAQEKAKKPLFVQVILDNLWNVYETVAMRNEKEKVPVICEKLGIKLTTRDLRHTDSRVQLQSLMVQWLPLSITVLNMVCHKLPSPKEILPEKVEKLMCSRIRDFESFLPETQKLKEDFVACDSSDDRPLIIFVSKMFSVDKSVLPENKPKVLTAEEMALRRERARQLREMKQISANDGVPLEEKKEDQELEKAAEEDVDQPVFIAFARIFSGKVKRGDKVYVLGPKHDPSKVLSKDFQIDPNKKLKDLQSDEHITCTEIKSLYILMGRELELIDEAIAGNIIGIGGLEDHVLRTATLSSTVACPAFSEMQYSVVPILRVALEPTYPSQLAQLVKGLKLLNQSDSCVQVLLQETGEHVLITAGEIHLERCLEDLKNQYAKIPITVSKPIVPFRETIVEPPKIDMANEEIDSQNVVDKTVDKDIDPVITVYTNNKQSRIKIRAKPLPTEITALLDRSTDLLKAISQYIKTLQGLHNNDRLENKLEDLQLNGNKHKLSDRMLKLIQQFKDELQSISEKLGPEWKDVVNQIWSVGPRNCGPNLLLNQTADYSTKYLHHEAEVKEDPRYEYESSFVNGFQLASLAGPLCDEPMMGVAFCVEEWMLDKTVGDDASHFGPLSGQIMSAVKDGCRKAFQAQPQRLMAAMYSCDIVVDQKVLGMYLQIVTVVSAFLIQ
;
A
#
# COMPACT_ATOMS: atom_id res chain seq x y z
N MET A 1 9.20 8.74 -33.84
CA MET A 1 10.18 7.64 -33.73
C MET A 1 10.77 7.75 -32.34
N ARG A 2 10.79 6.63 -31.60
CA ARG A 2 11.47 6.58 -30.29
C ARG A 2 12.93 6.98 -30.48
N LEU A 3 13.47 7.71 -29.50
CA LEU A 3 14.86 8.16 -29.55
C LEU A 3 15.86 7.02 -29.29
N VAL A 4 15.40 5.90 -28.70
CA VAL A 4 16.25 4.81 -28.21
C VAL A 4 15.66 3.46 -28.59
N ASP A 5 16.51 2.56 -29.08
CA ASP A 5 16.17 1.17 -29.42
C ASP A 5 16.15 0.29 -28.15
N SER A 6 15.38 -0.80 -28.20
CA SER A 6 15.24 -1.74 -27.07
C SER A 6 16.56 -2.38 -26.64
N SER A 7 17.50 -2.58 -27.58
CA SER A 7 18.85 -3.07 -27.30
C SER A 7 19.61 -2.17 -26.32
N LYS A 8 19.44 -0.86 -26.45
CA LYS A 8 20.12 0.10 -25.58
C LYS A 8 19.54 0.11 -24.16
N LEU A 9 18.23 -0.10 -24.04
CA LEU A 9 17.59 -0.25 -22.73
C LEU A 9 18.09 -1.48 -22.00
N LEU A 10 18.27 -2.61 -22.71
CA LEU A 10 18.86 -3.84 -22.17
C LEU A 10 20.31 -3.63 -21.69
N GLU A 11 21.13 -2.88 -22.44
CA GLU A 11 22.50 -2.54 -22.00
C GLU A 11 22.51 -1.76 -20.68
N LEU A 12 21.57 -0.84 -20.50
CA LEU A 12 21.45 -0.03 -19.30
C LEU A 12 20.88 -0.81 -18.13
N GLN A 13 19.95 -1.73 -18.41
CA GLN A 13 19.41 -2.65 -17.41
C GLN A 13 20.52 -3.44 -16.72
N ASN A 14 21.58 -3.79 -17.45
CA ASN A 14 22.74 -4.52 -16.91
C ASN A 14 23.61 -3.73 -15.93
N LYS A 15 23.34 -2.43 -15.72
CA LYS A 15 24.11 -1.56 -14.81
C LYS A 15 23.21 -1.03 -13.67
N PRO A 16 23.15 -1.73 -12.51
CA PRO A 16 22.25 -1.35 -11.41
C PRO A 16 22.54 0.04 -10.82
N SER A 17 23.78 0.53 -10.92
CA SER A 17 24.16 1.87 -10.45
C SER A 17 23.42 3.00 -11.17
N ASN A 18 23.04 2.77 -12.42
CA ASN A 18 22.47 3.79 -13.31
C ASN A 18 20.95 3.64 -13.45
N ILE A 19 20.34 2.74 -12.68
CA ILE A 19 18.90 2.56 -12.62
C ILE A 19 18.32 3.47 -11.54
N ARG A 20 17.15 4.06 -11.78
CA ARG A 20 16.36 4.78 -10.78
C ARG A 20 14.92 4.34 -10.88
N ASN A 21 14.40 3.73 -9.80
CA ASN A 21 13.00 3.35 -9.71
C ASN A 21 12.23 4.46 -8.99
N ILE A 22 11.34 5.14 -9.70
CA ILE A 22 10.61 6.29 -9.20
C ILE A 22 9.10 6.08 -9.29
N CYS A 23 8.37 6.55 -8.28
CA CYS A 23 6.92 6.71 -8.36
C CYS A 23 6.55 8.20 -8.36
N ILE A 24 5.55 8.59 -9.14
CA ILE A 24 4.93 9.92 -8.97
C ILE A 24 3.70 9.75 -8.09
N VAL A 25 3.63 10.53 -7.02
CA VAL A 25 2.50 10.52 -6.08
C VAL A 25 2.02 11.94 -5.84
N ALA A 26 0.70 12.13 -5.85
CA ALA A 26 0.09 13.44 -5.76
C ALA A 26 -1.38 13.31 -5.33
N HIS A 27 -1.95 14.41 -4.84
CA HIS A 27 -3.40 14.55 -4.75
C HIS A 27 -4.03 14.48 -6.15
N VAL A 28 -5.33 14.19 -6.21
CA VAL A 28 -6.12 14.27 -7.45
C VAL A 28 -5.97 15.67 -8.05
N ASP A 29 -5.87 15.74 -9.38
CA ASP A 29 -5.76 16.99 -10.14
C ASP A 29 -4.57 17.93 -9.86
N HIS A 30 -3.58 17.53 -9.06
CA HIS A 30 -2.31 18.27 -8.90
C HIS A 30 -1.41 18.24 -10.16
N GLY A 31 -1.84 17.61 -11.25
CA GLY A 31 -1.09 17.55 -12.52
C GLY A 31 -0.06 16.42 -12.58
N LYS A 32 -0.33 15.30 -11.89
CA LYS A 32 0.49 14.08 -11.93
C LYS A 32 0.61 13.51 -13.35
N THR A 33 -0.52 13.27 -14.00
CA THR A 33 -0.58 12.67 -15.35
C THR A 33 0.00 13.60 -16.41
N THR A 34 -0.17 14.92 -16.25
CA THR A 34 0.42 15.91 -17.17
C THR A 34 1.94 15.99 -17.03
N LEU A 35 2.46 15.82 -15.81
CA LEU A 35 3.89 15.68 -15.56
C LEU A 35 4.44 14.37 -16.14
N ALA A 36 3.74 13.25 -15.95
CA ALA A 36 4.12 11.96 -16.51
C ALA A 36 4.18 12.01 -18.05
N ASP A 37 3.16 12.57 -18.71
CA ASP A 37 3.17 12.78 -20.17
C ASP A 37 4.35 13.64 -20.64
N SER A 38 4.71 14.68 -19.87
CA SER A 38 5.85 15.54 -20.17
C SER A 38 7.17 14.78 -20.15
N LEU A 39 7.35 13.86 -19.18
CA LEU A 39 8.51 12.96 -19.11
C LEU A 39 8.53 11.93 -20.26
N ILE A 40 7.37 11.43 -20.67
CA ILE A 40 7.28 10.47 -21.78
C ILE A 40 7.60 11.15 -23.12
N SER A 41 7.19 12.41 -23.28
CA SER A 41 7.43 13.19 -24.50
C SER A 41 8.90 13.48 -24.77
N SER A 42 9.73 13.62 -23.73
CA SER A 42 11.17 13.86 -23.91
C SER A 42 11.90 12.68 -24.50
N ASN A 43 11.39 11.46 -24.29
CA ASN A 43 11.96 10.24 -24.82
C ASN A 43 11.49 9.89 -26.23
N GLY A 44 10.70 10.79 -26.85
CA GLY A 44 10.23 10.61 -28.23
C GLY A 44 9.23 9.47 -28.40
N ILE A 45 8.68 8.95 -27.29
CA ILE A 45 7.58 7.98 -27.29
C ILE A 45 6.30 8.67 -27.78
N ILE A 46 6.07 9.91 -27.32
CA ILE A 46 4.96 10.78 -27.74
C ILE A 46 5.54 12.05 -28.37
N SER A 47 4.84 12.63 -29.34
CA SER A 47 5.20 13.94 -29.87
C SER A 47 5.00 15.05 -28.82
N GLN A 48 5.94 16.00 -28.72
CA GLN A 48 5.88 17.12 -27.76
C GLN A 48 4.57 17.93 -27.82
N ARG A 49 3.93 18.04 -28.99
CA ARG A 49 2.65 18.75 -29.16
C ARG A 49 1.45 18.06 -28.49
N MET A 50 1.54 16.75 -28.33
CA MET A 50 0.51 15.93 -27.68
C MET A 50 0.80 15.69 -26.20
N SER A 51 1.95 16.19 -25.71
CA SER A 51 2.32 16.12 -24.30
C SER A 51 1.29 16.83 -23.42
N GLY A 52 0.87 16.17 -22.34
CA GLY A 52 -0.06 16.70 -21.35
C GLY A 52 -1.54 16.67 -21.76
N LYS A 53 -1.86 16.24 -22.98
CA LYS A 53 -3.25 16.13 -23.48
C LYS A 53 -3.72 14.70 -23.67
N LEU A 54 -2.80 13.80 -24.04
CA LEU A 54 -3.14 12.45 -24.47
C LEU A 54 -3.29 11.49 -23.29
N ARG A 55 -2.71 11.80 -22.11
CA ARG A 55 -2.71 10.97 -20.90
C ARG A 55 -2.32 9.54 -21.23
N TYR A 56 -1.09 9.37 -21.69
CA TYR A 56 -0.65 8.10 -22.29
C TYR A 56 -0.68 6.92 -21.31
N MET A 57 -0.42 7.19 -20.04
CA MET A 57 -0.46 6.20 -18.95
C MET A 57 -1.86 5.69 -18.65
N ASP A 58 -2.88 6.53 -18.87
CA ASP A 58 -4.28 6.18 -18.70
C ASP A 58 -4.70 5.35 -19.93
N SER A 59 -4.52 4.03 -19.84
CA SER A 59 -4.74 3.10 -20.95
C SER A 59 -6.22 2.77 -21.15
N ARG A 60 -7.01 2.87 -20.08
CA ARG A 60 -8.40 2.46 -20.08
C ARG A 60 -9.33 3.60 -20.53
N PRO A 61 -10.48 3.30 -21.15
CA PRO A 61 -11.42 4.32 -21.60
C PRO A 61 -12.10 5.05 -20.44
N ASP A 62 -12.46 4.34 -19.36
CA ASP A 62 -13.05 4.89 -18.14
C ASP A 62 -12.11 5.89 -17.43
N GLU A 63 -10.80 5.61 -17.40
CA GLU A 63 -9.78 6.54 -16.89
C GLU A 63 -9.74 7.84 -17.70
N GLN A 64 -9.81 7.75 -19.03
CA GLN A 64 -9.78 8.90 -19.93
C GLN A 64 -11.06 9.74 -19.83
N GLU A 65 -12.24 9.09 -19.71
CA GLU A 65 -13.53 9.75 -19.57
C GLU A 65 -13.66 10.49 -18.24
N ARG A 66 -13.29 9.83 -17.13
CA ARG A 66 -13.36 10.43 -15.78
C ARG A 66 -12.22 11.41 -15.53
N GLY A 67 -11.13 11.30 -16.28
CA GLY A 67 -9.95 12.13 -16.11
C GLY A 67 -9.18 11.83 -14.82
N ILE A 68 -9.26 10.60 -14.31
CA ILE A 68 -8.49 10.15 -13.12
C ILE A 68 -7.75 8.85 -13.42
N THR A 69 -6.50 8.77 -12.99
CA THR A 69 -5.71 7.54 -13.05
C THR A 69 -6.25 6.55 -12.01
N MET A 70 -6.60 5.33 -12.44
CA MET A 70 -7.12 4.29 -11.56
C MET A 70 -6.14 3.13 -11.39
N LYS A 71 -5.41 2.73 -12.45
CA LYS A 71 -4.44 1.62 -12.41
C LYS A 71 -3.00 2.14 -12.45
N SER A 72 -2.15 1.66 -11.53
CA SER A 72 -0.72 1.96 -11.59
C SER A 72 -0.07 1.29 -12.80
N SER A 73 0.61 2.08 -13.63
CA SER A 73 1.31 1.65 -14.85
C SER A 73 2.78 2.07 -14.79
N SER A 74 3.68 1.33 -15.43
CA SER A 74 5.10 1.67 -15.46
C SER A 74 5.66 1.84 -16.87
N ILE A 75 6.61 2.76 -17.02
CA ILE A 75 7.38 3.02 -18.23
C ILE A 75 8.87 3.11 -17.89
N ALA A 76 9.73 2.51 -18.70
CA ALA A 76 11.16 2.75 -18.62
C ALA A 76 11.57 3.95 -19.52
N LEU A 77 12.23 4.92 -18.91
CA LEU A 77 12.67 6.17 -19.52
C LEU A 77 14.19 6.19 -19.64
N TYR A 78 14.70 6.58 -20.79
CA TYR A 78 16.13 6.82 -21.01
C TYR A 78 16.47 8.28 -20.69
N HIS A 79 17.57 8.51 -19.97
CA HIS A 79 18.08 9.86 -19.74
C HIS A 79 19.61 9.90 -19.81
N CYS A 80 20.16 10.99 -20.35
CA CYS A 80 21.61 11.19 -20.41
C CYS A 80 21.99 12.46 -19.65
N LEU A 81 22.82 12.30 -18.62
CA LEU A 81 23.31 13.36 -17.75
C LEU A 81 24.84 13.36 -17.79
N GLU A 82 25.46 14.47 -18.21
CA GLU A 82 26.92 14.65 -18.16
C GLU A 82 27.75 13.48 -18.73
N GLN A 83 27.30 12.92 -19.87
CA GLN A 83 27.89 11.74 -20.56
C GLN A 83 27.63 10.37 -19.90
N GLN A 84 26.88 10.33 -18.79
CA GLN A 84 26.38 9.11 -18.20
C GLN A 84 24.94 8.83 -18.60
N GLU A 85 24.68 7.58 -18.96
CA GLU A 85 23.37 7.10 -19.38
C GLU A 85 22.66 6.45 -18.20
N TYR A 86 21.40 6.84 -17.99
CA TYR A 86 20.54 6.39 -16.89
C TYR A 86 19.26 5.75 -17.44
N LEU A 87 18.79 4.73 -16.72
CA LEU A 87 17.49 4.11 -16.94
C LEU A 87 16.57 4.47 -15.76
N VAL A 88 15.53 5.24 -16.04
CA VAL A 88 14.56 5.68 -15.03
C VAL A 88 13.27 4.89 -15.22
N ASN A 89 12.99 3.96 -14.32
CA ASN A 89 11.72 3.24 -14.31
C ASN A 89 10.69 4.10 -13.57
N LEU A 90 9.77 4.67 -14.33
CA LEU A 90 8.70 5.53 -13.84
C LEU A 90 7.43 4.72 -13.61
N ILE A 91 6.91 4.70 -12.38
CA ILE A 91 5.58 4.21 -12.04
C ILE A 91 4.64 5.40 -11.84
N ASP A 92 3.57 5.45 -12.62
CA ASP A 92 2.48 6.39 -12.40
C ASP A 92 1.48 5.76 -11.42
N SER A 93 1.18 6.43 -10.32
CA SER A 93 0.29 5.92 -9.26
C SER A 93 -1.05 6.68 -9.24
N PRO A 94 -2.18 6.03 -8.90
CA PRO A 94 -3.46 6.73 -8.85
C PRO A 94 -3.46 7.81 -7.76
N GLY A 95 -4.14 8.93 -8.02
CA GLY A 95 -4.22 10.03 -7.04
C GLY A 95 -5.42 9.92 -6.09
N HIS A 96 -6.40 9.09 -6.43
CA HIS A 96 -7.66 8.99 -5.69
C HIS A 96 -7.53 8.07 -4.47
N ILE A 97 -8.19 8.43 -3.37
CA ILE A 97 -8.07 7.74 -2.07
C ILE A 97 -8.56 6.29 -2.10
N ASP A 98 -9.63 6.00 -2.85
CA ASP A 98 -10.16 4.65 -3.04
C ASP A 98 -9.14 3.66 -3.64
N PHE A 99 -8.12 4.18 -4.35
CA PHE A 99 -7.03 3.39 -4.95
C PHE A 99 -5.72 3.54 -4.15
N SER A 100 -5.78 3.94 -2.88
CA SER A 100 -4.61 4.05 -2.00
C SER A 100 -3.81 2.74 -1.89
N SER A 101 -4.48 1.58 -2.01
CA SER A 101 -3.84 0.27 -2.08
C SER A 101 -2.84 0.20 -3.24
N GLU A 102 -3.20 0.71 -4.40
CA GLU A 102 -2.34 0.75 -5.59
C GLU A 102 -1.17 1.72 -5.42
N VAL A 103 -1.36 2.83 -4.70
CA VAL A 103 -0.28 3.75 -4.35
C VAL A 103 0.73 3.05 -3.44
N SER A 104 0.27 2.36 -2.39
CA SER A 104 1.15 1.59 -1.51
C SER A 104 1.93 0.51 -2.27
N THR A 105 1.28 -0.18 -3.23
CA THR A 105 1.93 -1.19 -4.08
C THR A 105 3.04 -0.62 -4.96
N ALA A 106 2.85 0.61 -5.47
CA ALA A 106 3.81 1.30 -6.34
C ALA A 106 4.99 1.85 -5.53
N VAL A 107 4.71 2.51 -4.41
CA VAL A 107 5.70 3.09 -3.50
C VAL A 107 6.67 2.01 -3.02
N ARG A 108 6.19 0.84 -2.61
CA ARG A 108 7.02 -0.27 -2.13
C ARG A 108 8.03 -0.80 -3.16
N LEU A 109 7.70 -0.75 -4.45
CA LEU A 109 8.59 -1.16 -5.53
C LEU A 109 9.65 -0.09 -5.89
N CYS A 110 9.44 1.17 -5.50
CA CYS A 110 10.31 2.28 -5.85
C CYS A 110 11.37 2.57 -4.79
N ASP A 111 12.45 3.23 -5.21
CA ASP A 111 13.52 3.72 -4.32
C ASP A 111 13.41 5.23 -4.06
N GLY A 112 12.72 5.94 -4.95
CA GLY A 112 12.43 7.36 -4.83
C GLY A 112 10.98 7.69 -5.19
N ALA A 113 10.50 8.81 -4.66
CA ALA A 113 9.17 9.33 -4.94
C ALA A 113 9.23 10.78 -5.41
N ILE A 114 8.42 11.13 -6.39
CA ILE A 114 8.17 12.50 -6.83
C ILE A 114 6.81 12.92 -6.26
N VAL A 115 6.83 13.86 -5.33
CA VAL A 115 5.63 14.41 -4.70
C VAL A 115 5.22 15.66 -5.46
N VAL A 116 4.03 15.65 -6.06
CA VAL A 116 3.51 16.80 -6.82
C VAL A 116 2.47 17.56 -5.99
N VAL A 117 2.72 18.84 -5.78
CA VAL A 117 1.86 19.74 -5.00
C VAL A 117 1.43 20.91 -5.89
N ASP A 118 0.12 21.16 -5.99
CA ASP A 118 -0.39 22.37 -6.63
C ASP A 118 -0.08 23.57 -5.72
N VAL A 119 0.56 24.58 -6.29
CA VAL A 119 0.91 25.78 -5.53
C VAL A 119 -0.34 26.56 -5.10
N VAL A 120 -1.44 26.53 -5.87
CA VAL A 120 -2.67 27.27 -5.53
C VAL A 120 -3.44 26.61 -4.40
N GLU A 121 -3.56 25.29 -4.42
CA GLU A 121 -4.31 24.52 -3.41
C GLU A 121 -3.47 24.25 -2.16
N GLY A 122 -2.15 24.16 -2.32
CA GLY A 122 -1.21 23.89 -1.23
C GLY A 122 -1.26 22.44 -0.74
N VAL A 123 -1.10 22.25 0.57
CA VAL A 123 -1.01 20.91 1.17
C VAL A 123 -2.39 20.39 1.56
N CYS A 124 -2.95 19.52 0.73
CA CYS A 124 -4.22 18.83 0.98
C CYS A 124 -4.06 17.59 1.90
N PRO A 125 -5.16 17.05 2.48
CA PRO A 125 -5.12 15.85 3.33
C PRO A 125 -4.52 14.61 2.65
N GLN A 126 -4.81 14.39 1.36
CA GLN A 126 -4.22 13.27 0.62
C GLN A 126 -2.72 13.45 0.42
N THR A 127 -2.23 14.69 0.26
CA THR A 127 -0.79 14.97 0.20
C THR A 127 -0.10 14.54 1.50
N ARG A 128 -0.73 14.78 2.66
CA ARG A 128 -0.21 14.30 3.96
C ARG A 128 -0.18 12.77 4.04
N LEU A 129 -1.24 12.11 3.56
CA LEU A 129 -1.31 10.65 3.52
C LEU A 129 -0.20 10.05 2.64
N VAL A 130 0.02 10.63 1.46
CA VAL A 130 1.05 10.23 0.51
C VAL A 130 2.45 10.41 1.10
N LEU A 131 2.72 11.55 1.75
CA LEU A 131 3.99 11.80 2.43
C LEU A 131 4.19 10.81 3.58
N LYS A 132 3.16 10.52 4.37
CA LYS A 132 3.19 9.51 5.42
C LYS A 132 3.51 8.12 4.87
N GLN A 133 2.94 7.74 3.72
CA GLN A 133 3.22 6.47 3.06
C GLN A 133 4.68 6.40 2.56
N ALA A 134 5.17 7.46 1.89
CA ALA A 134 6.53 7.53 1.40
C ALA A 134 7.57 7.48 2.54
N TYR A 135 7.29 8.20 3.63
CA TYR A 135 8.12 8.20 4.85
C TYR A 135 8.10 6.82 5.51
N SER A 136 6.92 6.23 5.69
CA SER A 136 6.78 4.90 6.29
C SER A 136 7.62 3.86 5.54
N GLU A 137 7.64 3.89 4.21
CA GLU A 137 8.40 2.94 3.38
C GLU A 137 9.88 3.31 3.19
N ASN A 138 10.41 4.29 3.94
CA ASN A 138 11.79 4.77 3.90
C ASN A 138 12.26 5.12 2.47
N ILE A 139 11.44 5.87 1.74
CA ILE A 139 11.73 6.29 0.37
C ILE A 139 12.15 7.75 0.35
N ARG A 140 13.20 8.06 -0.42
CA ARG A 140 13.64 9.45 -0.61
C ARG A 140 12.63 10.17 -1.50
N ALA A 141 12.01 11.22 -0.96
CA ALA A 141 11.03 12.03 -1.67
C ALA A 141 11.68 13.28 -2.26
N VAL A 142 11.15 13.72 -3.40
CA VAL A 142 11.54 14.93 -4.11
C VAL A 142 10.28 15.72 -4.43
N LEU A 143 10.30 17.04 -4.21
CA LEU A 143 9.11 17.88 -4.30
C LEU A 143 9.04 18.62 -5.64
N VAL A 144 7.88 18.56 -6.28
CA VAL A 144 7.55 19.34 -7.47
C VAL A 144 6.36 20.26 -7.15
N LEU A 145 6.63 21.55 -7.10
CA LEU A 145 5.63 22.60 -6.98
C LEU A 145 5.08 22.91 -8.37
N ASN A 146 3.84 22.51 -8.64
CA ASN A 146 3.20 22.57 -9.94
C ASN A 146 2.17 23.71 -10.02
N LYS A 147 1.75 24.03 -11.25
CA LYS A 147 0.73 25.03 -11.59
C LYS A 147 1.07 26.48 -11.19
N ILE A 148 2.36 26.83 -11.22
CA ILE A 148 2.82 28.22 -10.97
C ILE A 148 2.20 29.20 -11.97
N ASP A 149 1.87 28.75 -13.18
CA ASP A 149 1.15 29.54 -14.20
C ASP A 149 -0.19 30.10 -13.69
N ARG A 150 -0.89 29.39 -12.78
CA ARG A 150 -2.14 29.87 -12.19
C ARG A 150 -1.94 31.07 -11.26
N LEU A 151 -0.81 31.16 -10.57
CA LEU A 151 -0.47 32.35 -9.77
C LEU A 151 -0.35 33.60 -10.65
N ILE A 152 0.13 33.42 -11.88
CA ILE A 152 0.35 34.49 -12.86
C ILE A 152 -0.96 34.84 -13.58
N LEU A 153 -1.65 33.85 -14.13
CA LEU A 153 -2.78 34.05 -15.03
C LEU A 153 -4.12 34.21 -14.29
N GLU A 154 -4.37 33.39 -13.26
CA GLU A 154 -5.65 33.37 -12.54
C GLU A 154 -5.64 34.32 -11.36
N MET A 155 -4.64 34.20 -10.47
CA MET A 155 -4.55 35.02 -9.26
C MET A 155 -3.93 36.40 -9.51
N GLN A 156 -3.19 36.57 -10.62
CA GLN A 156 -2.52 37.82 -11.01
C GLN A 156 -1.68 38.45 -9.89
N LEU A 157 -0.98 37.60 -9.12
CA LEU A 157 -0.12 38.05 -8.03
C LEU A 157 1.10 38.79 -8.56
N THR A 158 1.64 39.71 -7.75
CA THR A 158 2.96 40.28 -8.05
C THR A 158 4.06 39.24 -7.84
N PRO A 159 5.23 39.35 -8.50
CA PRO A 159 6.34 38.42 -8.31
C PRO A 159 6.80 38.30 -6.85
N LEU A 160 6.66 39.36 -6.06
CA LEU A 160 7.01 39.35 -4.64
C LEU A 160 6.00 38.54 -3.82
N ASP A 161 4.70 38.77 -4.05
CA ASP A 161 3.63 38.05 -3.34
C ASP A 161 3.65 36.56 -3.70
N ALA A 162 3.91 36.24 -4.97
CA ALA A 162 4.07 34.86 -5.42
C ALA A 162 5.25 34.15 -4.75
N TYR A 163 6.37 34.85 -4.50
CA TYR A 163 7.49 34.29 -3.74
C TYR A 163 7.12 33.99 -2.29
N VAL A 164 6.41 34.91 -1.62
CA VAL A 164 5.93 34.71 -0.26
C VAL A 164 4.97 33.50 -0.20
N HIS A 165 4.09 33.37 -1.18
CA HIS A 165 3.18 32.24 -1.29
C HIS A 165 3.93 30.90 -1.49
N LEU A 166 4.92 30.86 -2.38
CA LEU A 166 5.75 29.66 -2.59
C LEU A 166 6.51 29.25 -1.32
N MET A 167 7.00 30.23 -0.54
CA MET A 167 7.64 29.98 0.76
C MET A 167 6.64 29.35 1.75
N GLN A 168 5.42 29.90 1.85
CA GLN A 168 4.38 29.37 2.73
C GLN A 168 4.01 27.92 2.38
N VAL A 169 3.86 27.60 1.08
CA VAL A 169 3.56 26.23 0.64
C VAL A 169 4.71 25.27 1.01
N LEU A 170 5.97 25.70 0.86
CA LEU A 170 7.12 24.89 1.26
C LEU A 170 7.19 24.66 2.77
N GLU A 171 6.91 25.70 3.57
CA GLU A 171 6.84 25.60 5.02
C GLU A 171 5.74 24.64 5.47
N GLN A 172 4.57 24.65 4.81
CA GLN A 172 3.49 23.71 5.09
C GLN A 172 3.89 22.25 4.80
N VAL A 173 4.58 21.99 3.69
CA VAL A 173 5.05 20.63 3.37
C VAL A 173 6.10 20.17 4.39
N ASN A 174 7.04 21.05 4.74
CA ASN A 174 8.08 20.74 5.72
C ASN A 174 7.52 20.57 7.14
N ALA A 175 6.46 21.29 7.51
CA ALA A 175 5.77 21.08 8.78
C ALA A 175 5.19 19.66 8.89
N VAL A 176 4.60 19.15 7.80
CA VAL A 176 4.09 17.76 7.75
C VAL A 176 5.25 16.76 7.84
N MET A 177 6.36 16.99 7.13
CA MET A 177 7.53 16.12 7.24
C MET A 177 8.15 16.15 8.64
N GLY A 178 8.18 17.32 9.29
CA GLY A 178 8.66 17.48 10.68
C GLY A 178 7.77 16.75 11.69
N GLU A 179 6.45 16.79 11.50
CA GLU A 179 5.49 16.00 12.30
C GLU A 179 5.74 14.49 12.15
N LEU A 180 5.93 14.02 10.91
CA LEU A 180 6.23 12.62 10.63
C LEU A 180 7.58 12.19 11.19
N PHE A 181 8.59 13.05 11.11
CA PHE A 181 9.92 12.78 11.66
C PHE A 181 9.89 12.72 13.18
N ALA A 182 9.27 13.70 13.83
CA ALA A 182 9.11 13.68 15.28
C ALA A 182 8.39 12.41 15.75
N SER A 183 7.32 12.01 15.05
CA SER A 183 6.63 10.73 15.31
C SER A 183 7.55 9.53 15.13
N GLY A 184 8.34 9.48 14.05
CA GLY A 184 9.22 8.35 13.76
C GLY A 184 10.41 8.25 14.73
N VAL A 185 10.99 9.38 15.12
CA VAL A 185 12.08 9.45 16.11
C VAL A 185 11.57 9.00 17.47
N MET A 186 10.39 9.46 17.90
CA MET A 186 9.77 9.01 19.15
C MET A 186 9.53 7.47 19.13
N GLU A 187 9.01 6.91 18.04
CA GLU A 187 8.83 5.46 17.89
C GLU A 187 10.16 4.68 17.93
N ASN A 188 11.20 5.20 17.28
CA ASN A 188 12.52 4.56 17.24
C ASN A 188 13.25 4.67 18.57
N GLU A 189 13.15 5.79 19.28
CA GLU A 189 13.78 5.99 20.58
C GLU A 189 13.12 5.17 21.68
N GLU A 190 11.78 5.02 21.68
CA GLU A 190 11.12 4.02 22.52
C GLU A 190 11.80 2.65 22.32
N SER A 191 12.06 2.25 21.08
CA SER A 191 12.73 0.98 20.78
C SER A 191 14.25 0.93 21.10
N THR A 192 14.92 2.10 21.22
CA THR A 192 16.39 2.20 21.37
C THR A 192 16.81 2.47 22.82
N MET A 193 16.08 3.30 23.54
CA MET A 193 16.21 3.48 25.00
C MET A 193 16.02 2.14 25.73
N GLU A 194 15.14 1.28 25.21
CA GLU A 194 14.94 -0.09 25.71
C GLU A 194 16.13 -1.03 25.49
N LYS A 195 16.99 -0.78 24.48
CA LYS A 195 18.22 -1.56 24.23
C LYS A 195 19.40 -1.10 25.10
N GLN A 196 19.43 0.18 25.50
CA GLN A 196 20.48 0.73 26.36
C GLN A 196 20.24 0.41 27.85
N GLN A 197 18.98 0.31 28.30
CA GLN A 197 18.65 -0.14 29.66
C GLN A 197 19.16 -1.56 29.99
N GLU A 198 19.36 -2.43 28.99
CA GLU A 198 19.96 -3.76 29.17
C GLU A 198 21.50 -3.73 29.33
N LYS A 199 22.19 -2.67 28.90
CA LYS A 199 23.66 -2.53 29.03
C LYS A 199 24.11 -1.69 30.24
N GLU A 200 23.24 -0.86 30.80
CA GLU A 200 23.60 0.11 31.86
C GLU A 200 23.11 -0.26 33.27
N GLN A 201 22.99 -1.54 33.61
CA GLN A 201 22.85 -1.95 35.02
C GLN A 201 24.13 -1.79 35.86
N LEU A 202 25.18 -1.13 35.35
CA LEU A 202 26.47 -1.00 36.05
C LEU A 202 26.93 0.42 36.41
N ASN A 203 26.28 1.51 35.95
CA ASN A 203 26.66 2.86 36.38
C ASN A 203 25.43 3.75 36.57
N LYS A 204 24.91 3.79 37.80
CA LYS A 204 23.97 4.81 38.25
C LYS A 204 24.74 6.02 38.76
N GLU A 205 24.77 7.10 38.00
CA GLU A 205 24.86 8.46 38.57
C GLU A 205 23.82 9.37 37.89
N ASP A 206 23.25 10.22 38.74
CA ASP A 206 22.00 10.95 38.54
C ASP A 206 22.07 11.98 37.42
N ASN A 207 21.21 11.83 36.41
CA ASN A 207 20.69 12.94 35.60
C ASN A 207 19.30 12.57 35.04
N ASN A 208 18.28 12.56 35.92
CA ASN A 208 16.88 12.39 35.55
C ASN A 208 16.27 13.70 35.01
N PHE A 209 16.80 14.19 33.90
CA PHE A 209 16.10 15.16 33.05
C PHE A 209 16.35 14.73 31.59
N TYR A 210 15.48 13.85 31.09
CA TYR A 210 15.53 13.35 29.72
C TYR A 210 15.09 14.46 28.78
N ASP A 211 16.04 15.02 28.05
CA ASP A 211 15.82 16.11 27.11
C ASP A 211 15.50 15.51 25.75
N TRP A 212 14.21 15.31 25.42
CA TRP A 212 13.75 14.88 24.09
C TRP A 212 14.32 15.75 22.96
N THR A 213 14.75 16.97 23.30
CA THR A 213 15.43 17.89 22.41
C THR A 213 16.79 17.36 21.94
N SER A 214 17.55 16.65 22.79
CA SER A 214 18.92 16.24 22.43
C SER A 214 18.96 15.13 21.38
N ALA A 215 17.97 14.24 21.38
CA ALA A 215 17.95 13.08 20.51
C ALA A 215 17.40 13.44 19.09
N LEU A 216 16.50 14.44 19.02
CA LEU A 216 16.17 15.15 17.78
C LEU A 216 17.35 15.95 17.22
N GLU A 217 18.24 16.48 18.06
CA GLU A 217 19.46 17.20 17.64
C GLU A 217 20.57 16.26 17.13
N ASP A 218 20.61 15.00 17.57
CA ASP A 218 21.59 13.99 17.16
C ASP A 218 21.19 13.24 15.86
N ALA A 219 19.90 13.24 15.49
CA ALA A 219 19.40 12.56 14.30
C ALA A 219 19.67 13.39 13.01
N ASP A 220 20.37 12.81 12.03
CA ASP A 220 20.68 13.47 10.75
C ASP A 220 19.42 13.62 9.87
N ASP A 221 18.76 14.76 10.01
CA ASP A 221 17.51 15.14 9.31
C ASP A 221 17.75 15.86 7.98
N SER A 222 19.01 16.08 7.60
CA SER A 222 19.40 16.99 6.52
C SER A 222 18.91 16.57 5.14
N ASN A 223 18.57 15.29 4.96
CA ASN A 223 18.04 14.73 3.71
C ASN A 223 16.51 14.63 3.65
N LEU A 224 15.80 14.91 4.75
CA LEU A 224 14.35 14.77 4.84
C LEU A 224 13.62 16.03 4.36
N TYR A 225 14.12 17.21 4.72
CA TYR A 225 13.43 18.47 4.45
C TYR A 225 13.58 18.95 3.01
N PHE A 226 12.49 19.50 2.48
CA PHE A 226 12.46 20.10 1.16
C PHE A 226 13.03 21.52 1.21
N THR A 227 14.22 21.69 0.63
CA THR A 227 14.90 22.99 0.55
C THR A 227 15.42 23.22 -0.87
N PRO A 228 14.96 24.29 -1.55
CA PRO A 228 15.40 24.59 -2.91
C PRO A 228 16.93 24.77 -3.05
N GLU A 229 17.64 25.10 -1.98
CA GLU A 229 19.11 25.17 -1.94
C GLU A 229 19.79 23.81 -2.20
N HIS A 230 19.21 22.72 -1.68
CA HIS A 230 19.71 21.37 -1.92
C HIS A 230 19.35 20.88 -3.32
N GLY A 231 18.37 21.51 -3.98
CA GLY A 231 17.91 21.11 -5.31
C GLY A 231 16.93 19.94 -5.30
N ASN A 232 16.32 19.64 -4.14
CA ASN A 232 15.23 18.65 -4.01
C ASN A 232 13.83 19.25 -4.25
N VAL A 233 13.75 20.53 -4.66
CA VAL A 233 12.52 21.22 -5.06
C VAL A 233 12.60 21.68 -6.51
N VAL A 234 11.59 21.33 -7.31
CA VAL A 234 11.37 21.85 -8.68
C VAL A 234 10.18 22.79 -8.66
N PHE A 235 10.34 23.92 -9.32
CA PHE A 235 9.26 24.85 -9.65
C PHE A 235 8.81 24.58 -11.08
N ALA A 236 7.56 24.19 -11.28
CA ALA A 236 7.05 23.71 -12.55
C ALA A 236 5.67 24.28 -12.92
N SER A 237 5.43 24.30 -14.22
CA SER A 237 4.11 24.29 -14.82
C SER A 237 4.05 23.15 -15.84
N ALA A 238 3.44 22.04 -15.44
CA ALA A 238 3.26 20.88 -16.34
C ALA A 238 2.31 21.19 -17.52
N ALA A 239 1.37 22.13 -17.34
CA ALA A 239 0.45 22.55 -18.40
C ALA A 239 1.19 23.26 -19.55
N ASP A 240 2.08 24.19 -19.21
CA ASP A 240 2.88 24.94 -20.19
C ASP A 240 4.23 24.26 -20.51
N GLY A 241 4.51 23.10 -19.89
CA GLY A 241 5.62 22.22 -20.22
C GLY A 241 7.00 22.69 -19.76
N TRP A 242 7.07 23.58 -18.77
CA TRP A 242 8.34 24.07 -18.24
C TRP A 242 8.53 23.78 -16.76
N GLY A 243 9.80 23.68 -16.36
CA GLY A 243 10.18 23.52 -14.97
C GLY A 243 11.65 23.82 -14.77
N PHE A 244 11.99 24.30 -13.58
CA PHE A 244 13.36 24.65 -13.22
C PHE A 244 13.66 24.36 -11.76
N THR A 245 14.95 24.19 -11.51
CA THR A 245 15.53 24.19 -10.16
C THR A 245 16.37 25.46 -9.98
N THR A 246 16.65 25.81 -8.73
CA THR A 246 17.65 26.85 -8.38
C THR A 246 19.00 26.58 -9.05
N HIS A 247 19.37 25.31 -9.23
CA HIS A 247 20.61 24.87 -9.85
C HIS A 247 20.63 25.18 -11.35
N THR A 248 19.50 25.02 -12.03
CA THR A 248 19.38 25.34 -13.46
C THR A 248 19.71 26.82 -13.71
N PHE A 249 19.15 27.70 -12.87
CA PHE A 249 19.44 29.13 -12.95
C PHE A 249 20.83 29.50 -12.41
N ALA A 250 21.33 28.81 -11.38
CA ALA A 250 22.70 29.01 -10.91
C ALA A 250 23.71 28.80 -12.05
N LYS A 251 23.53 27.74 -12.85
CA LYS A 251 24.36 27.45 -14.03
C LYS A 251 24.22 28.54 -15.11
N LEU A 252 22.99 28.91 -15.47
CA LEU A 252 22.73 29.96 -16.46
C LEU A 252 23.29 31.35 -16.09
N PHE A 253 23.28 31.69 -14.80
CA PHE A 253 23.75 32.99 -14.31
C PHE A 253 25.21 32.98 -13.86
N SER A 254 25.82 31.81 -13.60
CA SER A 254 27.24 31.70 -13.30
C SER A 254 28.09 32.31 -14.43
N ASP A 255 27.76 31.95 -15.69
CA ASP A 255 28.45 32.46 -16.87
C ASP A 255 28.25 33.97 -17.09
N LYS A 256 27.04 34.48 -16.80
CA LYS A 256 26.69 35.90 -16.99
C LYS A 256 27.24 36.81 -15.90
N LEU A 257 27.26 36.35 -14.65
CA LEU A 257 27.68 37.15 -13.49
C LEU A 257 29.16 36.94 -13.12
N GLY A 258 29.80 35.88 -13.63
CA GLY A 258 31.17 35.52 -13.29
C GLY A 258 31.34 35.03 -11.85
N VAL A 259 30.27 34.54 -11.23
CA VAL A 259 30.24 34.03 -9.85
C VAL A 259 30.17 32.51 -9.88
N LYS A 260 30.90 31.84 -8.98
CA LYS A 260 30.86 30.37 -8.85
C LYS A 260 29.44 29.87 -8.57
N GLU A 261 29.07 28.77 -9.22
CA GLU A 261 27.74 28.16 -9.13
C GLU A 261 27.35 27.80 -7.68
N GLU A 262 28.29 27.27 -6.88
CA GLU A 262 28.04 26.88 -5.47
C GLU A 262 27.56 28.04 -4.60
N ILE A 263 28.09 29.24 -4.82
CA ILE A 263 27.69 30.45 -4.07
C ILE A 263 26.28 30.87 -4.50
N LEU A 264 26.00 30.81 -5.81
CA LEU A 264 24.68 31.15 -6.34
C LEU A 264 23.61 30.18 -5.83
N ARG A 265 23.90 28.87 -5.74
CA ARG A 265 22.94 27.88 -5.21
C ARG A 265 22.46 28.22 -3.80
N LYS A 266 23.35 28.71 -2.92
CA LYS A 266 23.02 29.11 -1.54
C LYS A 266 22.34 30.47 -1.41
N VAL A 267 22.54 31.36 -2.38
CA VAL A 267 22.11 32.77 -2.28
C VAL A 267 20.86 33.05 -3.12
N LEU A 268 20.56 32.21 -4.11
CA LEU A 268 19.39 32.36 -4.98
C LEU A 268 18.07 32.14 -4.24
N TRP A 269 18.05 31.32 -3.20
CA TRP A 269 16.88 31.08 -2.36
C TRP A 269 17.08 31.72 -0.98
N GLY A 270 16.00 32.25 -0.40
CA GLY A 270 16.04 32.93 0.90
C GLY A 270 16.17 34.46 0.81
N ASP A 271 16.36 35.09 1.98
CA ASP A 271 16.34 36.55 2.13
C ASP A 271 17.69 37.21 1.79
N PHE A 272 18.14 37.01 0.56
CA PHE A 272 19.34 37.62 0.01
C PHE A 272 18.98 38.64 -1.08
N TYR A 273 19.77 39.70 -1.19
CA TYR A 273 19.69 40.64 -2.31
C TYR A 273 21.07 41.02 -2.82
N LEU A 274 21.14 41.36 -4.11
CA LEU A 274 22.35 41.87 -4.73
C LEU A 274 22.41 43.39 -4.54
N ASN A 275 23.49 43.89 -3.92
CA ASN A 275 23.76 45.32 -3.93
C ASN A 275 24.41 45.71 -5.27
N THR A 276 23.67 46.40 -6.13
CA THR A 276 24.14 46.85 -7.46
C THR A 276 25.39 47.72 -7.41
N LYS A 277 25.64 48.43 -6.29
CA LYS A 277 26.84 49.26 -6.13
C LYS A 277 28.11 48.46 -5.80
N THR A 278 27.99 47.44 -4.96
CA THR A 278 29.14 46.67 -4.47
C THR A 278 29.29 45.30 -5.12
N LYS A 279 28.30 44.87 -5.93
CA LYS A 279 28.19 43.52 -6.51
C LYS A 279 28.38 42.39 -5.48
N ARG A 280 28.02 42.66 -4.22
CA ARG A 280 28.05 41.68 -3.12
C ARG A 280 26.62 41.29 -2.74
N PHE A 281 26.47 40.04 -2.37
CA PHE A 281 25.24 39.50 -1.80
C PHE A 281 25.16 39.86 -0.32
N MET A 282 24.01 40.36 0.11
CA MET A 282 23.76 40.70 1.52
C MET A 282 22.45 40.07 1.99
N LYS A 283 22.40 39.67 3.27
CA LYS A 283 21.17 39.21 3.94
C LYS A 283 20.30 40.41 4.36
N GLY A 284 19.00 40.17 4.58
CA GLY A 284 18.05 41.19 5.05
C GLY A 284 17.45 42.00 3.91
N ALA A 285 16.90 41.34 2.88
CA ALA A 285 16.22 42.04 1.79
C ALA A 285 14.88 42.60 2.29
N GLN A 286 14.12 41.78 3.02
CA GLN A 286 12.82 42.16 3.60
C GLN A 286 12.95 43.34 4.58
N GLU A 287 13.90 43.27 5.52
CA GLU A 287 14.16 44.36 6.50
C GLU A 287 14.48 45.71 5.82
N LYS A 288 15.10 45.66 4.64
CA LYS A 288 15.50 46.85 3.87
C LYS A 288 14.52 47.20 2.75
N ALA A 289 13.33 46.59 2.74
CA ALA A 289 12.31 46.74 1.70
C ALA A 289 12.86 46.53 0.27
N LYS A 290 13.81 45.60 0.11
CA LYS A 290 14.38 45.22 -1.18
C LYS A 290 13.82 43.88 -1.62
N LYS A 291 13.63 43.73 -2.94
CA LYS A 291 13.23 42.46 -3.53
C LYS A 291 14.29 41.37 -3.28
N PRO A 292 13.92 40.14 -2.90
CA PRO A 292 14.83 39.00 -2.84
C PRO A 292 15.45 38.68 -4.21
N LEU A 293 16.62 38.04 -4.20
CA LEU A 293 17.35 37.70 -5.43
C LEU A 293 16.55 36.77 -6.35
N PHE A 294 15.84 35.80 -5.77
CA PHE A 294 14.93 34.91 -6.49
C PHE A 294 13.91 35.69 -7.33
N VAL A 295 13.29 36.71 -6.72
CA VAL A 295 12.29 37.55 -7.39
C VAL A 295 12.92 38.38 -8.50
N GLN A 296 14.03 39.05 -8.21
CA GLN A 296 14.70 39.93 -9.17
C GLN A 296 15.21 39.20 -10.42
N VAL A 297 15.72 37.98 -10.24
CA VAL A 297 16.46 37.27 -11.28
C VAL A 297 15.59 36.23 -12.01
N ILE A 298 14.65 35.58 -11.31
CA ILE A 298 13.86 34.48 -11.84
C ILE A 298 12.42 34.92 -12.09
N LEU A 299 11.68 35.27 -11.03
CA LEU A 299 10.23 35.53 -11.16
C LEU A 299 9.91 36.78 -11.99
N ASP A 300 10.64 37.88 -11.83
CA ASP A 300 10.42 39.10 -12.65
C ASP A 300 10.60 38.78 -14.15
N ASN A 301 11.54 37.90 -14.52
CA ASN A 301 11.74 37.49 -15.92
C ASN A 301 10.60 36.59 -16.42
N LEU A 302 10.14 35.64 -15.62
CA LEU A 302 9.01 34.77 -15.96
C LEU A 302 7.72 35.57 -16.13
N TRP A 303 7.40 36.47 -15.19
CA TRP A 303 6.23 37.34 -15.26
C TRP A 303 6.27 38.22 -16.50
N ASN A 304 7.42 38.81 -16.84
CA ASN A 304 7.56 39.60 -18.06
C ASN A 304 7.24 38.80 -19.33
N VAL A 305 7.65 37.52 -19.41
CA VAL A 305 7.32 36.65 -20.56
C VAL A 305 5.81 36.35 -20.60
N TYR A 306 5.20 36.00 -19.47
CA TYR A 306 3.77 35.73 -19.41
C TYR A 306 2.93 36.98 -19.72
N GLU A 307 3.28 38.15 -19.18
CA GLU A 307 2.59 39.40 -19.46
C GLU A 307 2.67 39.78 -20.94
N THR A 308 3.85 39.67 -21.55
CA THR A 308 4.05 40.07 -22.95
C THR A 308 3.36 39.13 -23.93
N VAL A 309 3.44 37.80 -23.70
CA VAL A 309 2.94 36.79 -24.64
C VAL A 309 1.47 36.46 -24.39
N ALA A 310 1.08 36.18 -23.15
CA ALA A 310 -0.26 35.69 -22.83
C ALA A 310 -1.26 36.81 -22.57
N MET A 311 -0.90 37.83 -21.77
CA MET A 311 -1.83 38.89 -21.38
C MET A 311 -1.95 40.02 -22.42
N ARG A 312 -0.81 40.56 -22.88
CA ARG A 312 -0.78 41.71 -23.81
C ARG A 312 -0.74 41.30 -25.29
N ASN A 313 -0.42 40.04 -25.59
CA ASN A 313 -0.36 39.47 -26.95
C ASN A 313 0.51 40.28 -27.93
N GLU A 314 1.67 40.75 -27.46
CA GLU A 314 2.59 41.61 -28.22
C GLU A 314 3.50 40.77 -29.14
N LYS A 315 2.97 40.34 -30.29
CA LYS A 315 3.67 39.44 -31.24
C LYS A 315 5.02 39.96 -31.76
N GLU A 316 5.21 41.27 -31.82
CA GLU A 316 6.45 41.90 -32.29
C GLU A 316 7.61 41.78 -31.30
N LYS A 317 7.33 41.65 -29.99
CA LYS A 317 8.37 41.56 -28.95
C LYS A 317 8.83 40.13 -28.70
N VAL A 318 8.04 39.12 -29.10
CA VAL A 318 8.39 37.70 -28.91
C VAL A 318 9.72 37.31 -29.57
N PRO A 319 10.02 37.69 -30.84
CA PRO A 319 11.31 37.41 -31.45
C PRO A 319 12.49 38.04 -30.69
N VAL A 320 12.31 39.27 -30.19
CA VAL A 320 13.35 39.98 -29.41
C VAL A 320 13.63 39.26 -28.09
N ILE A 321 12.60 38.74 -27.43
CA ILE A 321 12.75 37.92 -26.22
C ILE A 321 13.49 36.62 -26.56
N CYS A 322 13.15 35.97 -27.67
CA CYS A 322 13.82 34.74 -28.12
C CYS A 322 15.31 34.96 -28.40
N GLU A 323 15.66 36.08 -29.05
CA GLU A 323 17.06 36.45 -29.28
C GLU A 323 17.83 36.67 -27.97
N LYS A 324 17.23 37.38 -27.00
CA LYS A 324 17.85 37.62 -25.68
C LYS A 324 18.03 36.34 -24.86
N LEU A 325 17.12 35.39 -24.99
CA LEU A 325 17.18 34.10 -24.31
C LEU A 325 18.04 33.07 -25.06
N GLY A 326 18.42 33.34 -26.32
CA GLY A 326 19.21 32.44 -27.16
C GLY A 326 18.42 31.28 -27.77
N ILE A 327 17.09 31.44 -27.93
CA ILE A 327 16.18 30.38 -28.36
C ILE A 327 15.85 30.54 -29.86
N LYS A 328 15.89 29.43 -30.61
CA LYS A 328 15.55 29.40 -32.05
C LYS A 328 14.18 28.76 -32.27
N LEU A 329 13.12 29.56 -32.24
CA LEU A 329 11.77 29.10 -32.57
C LEU A 329 11.57 28.90 -34.08
N THR A 330 10.72 27.95 -34.46
CA THR A 330 10.35 27.78 -35.87
C THR A 330 9.42 28.91 -36.32
N THR A 331 9.48 29.27 -37.61
CA THR A 331 8.61 30.30 -38.19
C THR A 331 7.13 29.94 -38.16
N ARG A 332 6.80 28.64 -38.00
CA ARG A 332 5.42 28.15 -37.86
C ARG A 332 4.87 28.42 -36.46
N ASP A 333 5.67 28.17 -35.43
CA ASP A 333 5.25 28.36 -34.04
C ASP A 333 5.07 29.86 -33.74
N LEU A 334 5.97 30.72 -34.25
CA LEU A 334 5.86 32.19 -34.17
C LEU A 334 4.60 32.78 -34.83
N ARG A 335 4.02 32.07 -35.82
CA ARG A 335 2.83 32.53 -36.57
C ARG A 335 1.52 31.94 -36.07
N HIS A 336 1.56 31.06 -35.07
CA HIS A 336 0.35 30.43 -34.54
C HIS A 336 -0.68 31.48 -34.06
N THR A 337 -1.97 31.19 -34.21
CA THR A 337 -3.05 32.09 -33.78
C THR A 337 -3.12 32.20 -32.27
N ASP A 338 -2.97 31.05 -31.59
CA ASP A 338 -3.15 30.92 -30.15
C ASP A 338 -1.87 31.28 -29.39
N SER A 339 -1.93 32.35 -28.58
CA SER A 339 -0.81 32.84 -27.76
C SER A 339 -0.31 31.80 -26.74
N ARG A 340 -1.19 30.93 -26.22
CA ARG A 340 -0.82 29.89 -25.25
C ARG A 340 0.07 28.80 -25.85
N VAL A 341 -0.19 28.40 -27.09
CA VAL A 341 0.65 27.42 -27.81
C VAL A 341 2.03 28.02 -28.14
N GLN A 342 2.07 29.32 -28.45
CA GLN A 342 3.32 30.05 -28.63
C GLN A 342 4.14 30.11 -27.34
N LEU A 343 3.48 30.45 -26.23
CA LEU A 343 4.09 30.45 -24.90
C LEU A 343 4.64 29.07 -24.55
N GLN A 344 3.83 28.02 -24.73
CA GLN A 344 4.25 26.63 -24.47
C GLN A 344 5.49 26.26 -25.29
N SER A 345 5.50 26.58 -26.60
CA SER A 345 6.64 26.27 -27.47
C SER A 345 7.91 27.02 -27.07
N LEU A 346 7.78 28.28 -26.62
CA LEU A 346 8.89 29.09 -26.11
C LEU A 346 9.43 28.52 -24.79
N MET A 347 8.52 28.22 -23.85
CA MET A 347 8.88 27.76 -22.51
C MET A 347 9.47 26.36 -22.49
N VAL A 348 8.94 25.43 -23.30
CA VAL A 348 9.49 24.06 -23.45
C VAL A 348 10.93 24.09 -23.97
N GLN A 349 11.27 25.05 -24.85
CA GLN A 349 12.65 25.19 -25.33
C GLN A 349 13.56 25.91 -24.32
N TRP A 350 13.01 26.88 -23.58
CA TRP A 350 13.79 27.65 -22.62
C TRP A 350 14.14 26.84 -21.37
N LEU A 351 13.14 26.20 -20.76
CA LEU A 351 13.23 25.50 -19.48
C LEU A 351 12.47 24.17 -19.57
N PRO A 352 13.03 23.15 -20.26
CA PRO A 352 12.35 21.87 -20.43
C PRO A 352 12.08 21.19 -19.08
N LEU A 353 10.81 20.95 -18.74
CA LEU A 353 10.39 20.33 -17.48
C LEU A 353 10.99 18.93 -17.28
N SER A 354 10.97 18.11 -18.32
CA SER A 354 11.38 16.71 -18.26
C SER A 354 12.87 16.57 -17.93
N ILE A 355 13.72 17.37 -18.56
CA ILE A 355 15.17 17.35 -18.33
C ILE A 355 15.47 17.79 -16.90
N THR A 356 14.81 18.83 -16.39
CA THR A 356 15.07 19.33 -15.04
C THR A 356 14.65 18.34 -13.96
N VAL A 357 13.49 17.69 -14.11
CA VAL A 357 13.02 16.63 -13.20
C VAL A 357 13.92 15.40 -13.29
N LEU A 358 14.29 14.92 -14.48
CA LEU A 358 15.15 13.73 -14.62
C LEU A 358 16.57 13.98 -14.09
N ASN A 359 17.16 15.16 -14.32
CA ASN A 359 18.45 15.52 -13.75
C ASN A 359 18.42 15.49 -12.22
N MET A 360 17.37 16.04 -11.64
CA MET A 360 17.15 16.06 -10.20
C MET A 360 16.99 14.65 -9.63
N VAL A 361 16.20 13.79 -10.29
CA VAL A 361 16.05 12.37 -9.95
C VAL A 361 17.41 11.68 -9.92
N CYS A 362 18.23 11.83 -10.96
CA CYS A 362 19.56 11.21 -11.04
C CYS A 362 20.51 11.68 -9.93
N HIS A 363 20.46 12.97 -9.55
CA HIS A 363 21.34 13.52 -8.52
C HIS A 363 20.92 13.22 -7.08
N LYS A 364 19.60 13.17 -6.80
CA LYS A 364 19.08 13.07 -5.42
C LYS A 364 18.57 11.70 -5.03
N LEU A 365 17.97 10.98 -5.97
CA LEU A 365 17.40 9.68 -5.68
C LEU A 365 18.49 8.60 -5.70
N PRO A 366 18.45 7.67 -4.73
CA PRO A 366 19.46 6.63 -4.60
C PRO A 366 19.37 5.65 -5.77
N SER A 367 20.49 4.99 -6.06
CA SER A 367 20.47 3.81 -6.92
C SER A 367 19.87 2.62 -6.15
N PRO A 368 19.35 1.60 -6.84
CA PRO A 368 18.91 0.34 -6.21
C PRO A 368 19.98 -0.38 -5.37
N LYS A 369 21.27 -0.03 -5.53
CA LYS A 369 22.39 -0.52 -4.71
C LYS A 369 22.53 0.19 -3.36
N GLU A 370 21.99 1.39 -3.24
CA GLU A 370 22.05 2.21 -2.03
C GLU A 370 20.78 2.06 -1.19
N ILE A 371 20.14 0.88 -1.24
CA ILE A 371 18.94 0.64 -0.47
C ILE A 371 19.27 0.66 1.03
N LEU A 372 18.45 1.36 1.81
CA LEU A 372 18.64 1.43 3.26
C LEU A 372 18.41 0.05 3.87
N PRO A 373 19.30 -0.44 4.76
CA PRO A 373 19.14 -1.76 5.40
C PRO A 373 17.83 -1.85 6.20
N GLU A 374 17.37 -0.73 6.77
CA GLU A 374 16.08 -0.63 7.46
C GLU A 374 14.89 -0.98 6.56
N LYS A 375 14.94 -0.56 5.28
CA LYS A 375 13.91 -0.90 4.31
C LYS A 375 13.88 -2.39 4.03
N VAL A 376 15.05 -3.02 3.94
CA VAL A 376 15.18 -4.47 3.73
C VAL A 376 14.59 -5.23 4.91
N GLU A 377 14.93 -4.84 6.13
CA GLU A 377 14.38 -5.45 7.34
C GLU A 377 12.87 -5.31 7.40
N LYS A 378 12.33 -4.13 7.08
CA LYS A 378 10.88 -3.90 7.03
C LYS A 378 10.17 -4.77 5.99
N LEU A 379 10.82 -5.04 4.85
CA LEU A 379 10.29 -5.90 3.80
C LEU A 379 10.30 -7.38 4.19
N MET A 380 11.41 -7.85 4.77
CA MET A 380 11.67 -9.27 5.09
C MET A 380 11.04 -9.73 6.40
N CYS A 381 10.92 -8.83 7.39
CA CYS A 381 10.41 -9.13 8.72
C CYS A 381 8.99 -8.63 8.90
N SER A 382 8.15 -9.46 9.52
CA SER A 382 6.91 -8.97 10.14
C SER A 382 7.25 -8.10 11.35
N ARG A 383 6.40 -7.11 11.68
CA ARG A 383 6.61 -6.15 12.78
C ARG A 383 6.89 -6.78 14.15
N ILE A 384 6.54 -8.05 14.30
CA ILE A 384 6.56 -8.80 15.57
C ILE A 384 7.87 -9.59 15.73
N ARG A 385 8.55 -9.95 14.63
CA ARG A 385 9.77 -10.75 14.66
C ARG A 385 10.96 -9.91 14.23
N ASP A 386 12.04 -10.01 14.98
CA ASP A 386 13.31 -9.41 14.56
C ASP A 386 13.99 -10.25 13.50
N PHE A 387 14.79 -9.57 12.68
CA PHE A 387 15.60 -10.24 11.68
C PHE A 387 16.57 -11.25 12.31
N GLU A 388 17.08 -10.93 13.50
CA GLU A 388 18.00 -11.77 14.27
C GLU A 388 17.36 -13.09 14.75
N SER A 389 16.02 -13.16 14.81
CA SER A 389 15.30 -14.39 15.18
C SER A 389 15.25 -15.44 14.07
N PHE A 390 15.57 -15.06 12.83
CA PHE A 390 15.59 -16.00 11.70
C PHE A 390 16.86 -16.84 11.68
N LEU A 391 16.78 -17.97 10.98
CA LEU A 391 17.88 -18.91 10.81
C LEU A 391 19.09 -18.23 10.14
N PRO A 392 20.33 -18.67 10.42
CA PRO A 392 21.54 -18.07 9.85
C PRO A 392 21.56 -18.04 8.31
N GLU A 393 20.90 -19.00 7.65
CA GLU A 393 20.74 -19.02 6.19
C GLU A 393 19.89 -17.85 5.69
N THR A 394 18.77 -17.58 6.37
CA THR A 394 17.93 -16.42 6.09
C THR A 394 18.65 -15.11 6.40
N GLN A 395 19.50 -15.09 7.42
CA GLN A 395 20.26 -13.89 7.79
C GLN A 395 21.23 -13.46 6.70
N LYS A 396 21.88 -14.42 6.02
CA LYS A 396 22.78 -14.14 4.89
C LYS A 396 22.06 -13.44 3.72
N LEU A 397 20.78 -13.75 3.49
CA LEU A 397 19.99 -13.15 2.41
C LEU A 397 19.86 -11.62 2.53
N LYS A 398 19.97 -11.06 3.74
CA LYS A 398 19.97 -9.59 3.91
C LYS A 398 21.21 -8.96 3.31
N GLU A 399 22.37 -9.56 3.45
CA GLU A 399 23.60 -9.08 2.81
C GLU A 399 23.47 -9.14 1.28
N ASP A 400 22.88 -10.23 0.76
CA ASP A 400 22.59 -10.39 -0.67
C ASP A 400 21.63 -9.32 -1.20
N PHE A 401 20.65 -8.92 -0.38
CA PHE A 401 19.64 -7.93 -0.72
C PHE A 401 20.19 -6.51 -0.70
N VAL A 402 21.00 -6.17 0.30
CA VAL A 402 21.65 -4.85 0.40
C VAL A 402 22.70 -4.68 -0.69
N ALA A 403 23.46 -5.73 -1.02
CA ALA A 403 24.45 -5.67 -2.09
C ALA A 403 23.82 -5.47 -3.48
N CYS A 404 22.56 -5.90 -3.67
CA CYS A 404 21.84 -5.81 -4.95
C CYS A 404 22.70 -6.33 -6.11
N ASP A 405 23.34 -7.49 -5.88
CA ASP A 405 24.27 -8.10 -6.82
C ASP A 405 23.53 -8.98 -7.84
N SER A 406 24.07 -9.05 -9.05
CA SER A 406 23.49 -9.76 -10.19
C SER A 406 24.30 -10.98 -10.61
N SER A 407 25.24 -11.42 -9.76
CA SER A 407 26.03 -12.62 -9.98
C SER A 407 25.16 -13.87 -9.91
N ASP A 408 25.46 -14.86 -10.76
CA ASP A 408 24.70 -16.13 -10.83
C ASP A 408 24.86 -16.99 -9.54
N ASP A 409 25.82 -16.65 -8.67
CA ASP A 409 26.07 -17.34 -7.39
C ASP A 409 25.15 -16.85 -6.25
N ARG A 410 24.53 -15.68 -6.41
CA ARG A 410 23.63 -15.10 -5.40
C ARG A 410 22.20 -15.60 -5.59
N PRO A 411 21.44 -15.81 -4.50
CA PRO A 411 20.08 -16.29 -4.60
C PRO A 411 19.18 -15.25 -5.26
N LEU A 412 18.37 -15.70 -6.22
CA LEU A 412 17.32 -14.89 -6.83
C LEU A 412 16.25 -14.55 -5.78
N ILE A 413 15.91 -13.26 -5.66
CA ILE A 413 14.82 -12.75 -4.83
C ILE A 413 14.01 -11.73 -5.63
N ILE A 414 12.73 -12.01 -5.84
CA ILE A 414 11.79 -11.15 -6.57
C ILE A 414 10.56 -10.92 -5.71
N PHE A 415 10.06 -9.69 -5.69
CA PHE A 415 8.79 -9.35 -5.09
C PHE A 415 7.73 -9.07 -6.14
N VAL A 416 6.64 -9.84 -6.12
CA VAL A 416 5.45 -9.61 -6.92
C VAL A 416 4.47 -8.77 -6.11
N SER A 417 4.22 -7.55 -6.56
CA SER A 417 3.36 -6.58 -5.85
C SER A 417 1.89 -6.69 -6.26
N LYS A 418 1.63 -6.93 -7.54
CA LYS A 418 0.28 -7.16 -8.08
C LYS A 418 0.35 -7.95 -9.39
N MET A 419 -0.77 -8.53 -9.81
CA MET A 419 -0.94 -9.03 -11.17
C MET A 419 -1.88 -8.11 -11.93
N PHE A 420 -1.69 -7.98 -13.24
CA PHE A 420 -2.64 -7.26 -14.09
C PHE A 420 -2.93 -8.09 -15.34
N SER A 421 -4.17 -8.01 -15.80
CA SER A 421 -4.61 -8.70 -17.00
C SER A 421 -4.27 -7.89 -18.25
N VAL A 422 -3.79 -8.59 -19.26
CA VAL A 422 -3.50 -8.05 -20.59
C VAL A 422 -4.14 -8.96 -21.62
N ASP A 423 -4.79 -8.37 -22.62
CA ASP A 423 -5.31 -9.14 -23.75
C ASP A 423 -4.17 -9.73 -24.57
N LYS A 424 -4.29 -11.00 -24.98
CA LYS A 424 -3.25 -11.67 -25.78
C LYS A 424 -2.92 -10.92 -27.07
N SER A 425 -3.85 -10.15 -27.62
CA SER A 425 -3.64 -9.32 -28.81
C SER A 425 -2.56 -8.24 -28.62
N VAL A 426 -2.39 -7.74 -27.39
CA VAL A 426 -1.42 -6.69 -27.05
C VAL A 426 -0.02 -7.27 -26.80
N LEU A 427 0.07 -8.58 -26.54
CA LEU A 427 1.34 -9.24 -26.26
C LEU A 427 2.31 -9.12 -27.45
N PRO A 428 3.62 -8.95 -27.18
CA PRO A 428 4.62 -8.73 -28.24
C PRO A 428 4.77 -9.94 -29.17
N GLU A 429 4.45 -11.14 -28.68
CA GLU A 429 4.50 -12.39 -29.45
C GLU A 429 3.46 -12.41 -30.58
N ASN A 430 2.32 -11.73 -30.37
CA ASN A 430 1.18 -11.71 -31.29
C ASN A 430 1.14 -10.44 -32.15
N LYS A 431 1.94 -9.42 -31.84
CA LYS A 431 2.09 -8.25 -32.72
C LYS A 431 2.83 -8.66 -34.00
N PRO A 432 2.38 -8.20 -35.18
CA PRO A 432 3.10 -8.45 -36.43
C PRO A 432 4.46 -7.75 -36.37
N LYS A 433 5.54 -8.52 -36.17
CA LYS A 433 6.92 -7.99 -36.18
C LYS A 433 7.20 -7.29 -37.50
N VAL A 434 7.78 -6.08 -37.43
CA VAL A 434 8.34 -5.40 -38.59
C VAL A 434 9.59 -6.18 -39.02
N LEU A 435 9.45 -7.00 -40.04
CA LEU A 435 10.49 -7.90 -40.52
C LEU A 435 11.68 -7.11 -41.09
N THR A 436 12.90 -7.53 -40.76
CA THR A 436 14.11 -7.00 -41.39
C THR A 436 14.18 -7.39 -42.87
N ALA A 437 14.95 -6.66 -43.68
CA ALA A 437 15.07 -6.94 -45.12
C ALA A 437 15.58 -8.37 -45.40
N GLU A 438 16.45 -8.91 -44.54
CA GLU A 438 16.95 -10.29 -44.60
C GLU A 438 15.88 -11.32 -44.22
N GLU A 439 15.12 -11.09 -43.14
CA GLU A 439 14.01 -11.97 -42.78
C GLU A 439 12.90 -11.96 -43.84
N MET A 440 12.62 -10.81 -44.46
CA MET A 440 11.69 -10.71 -45.59
C MET A 440 12.19 -11.48 -46.82
N ALA A 441 13.51 -11.48 -47.08
CA ALA A 441 14.11 -12.27 -48.16
C ALA A 441 14.00 -13.78 -47.86
N LEU A 442 14.33 -14.21 -46.64
CA LEU A 442 14.24 -15.61 -46.20
C LEU A 442 12.79 -16.11 -46.22
N ARG A 443 11.82 -15.28 -45.83
CA ARG A 443 10.39 -15.60 -45.88
C ARG A 443 9.87 -15.68 -47.32
N ARG A 444 10.36 -14.81 -48.23
CA ARG A 444 10.08 -14.91 -49.67
C ARG A 444 10.63 -16.19 -50.27
N GLU A 445 11.81 -16.61 -49.84
CA GLU A 445 12.46 -17.83 -50.31
C GLU A 445 11.72 -19.10 -49.80
N ARG A 446 11.36 -19.15 -48.51
CA ARG A 446 10.48 -20.19 -47.96
C ARG A 446 9.10 -20.22 -48.63
N ALA A 447 8.49 -19.05 -48.87
CA ALA A 447 7.21 -18.97 -49.57
C ALA A 447 7.31 -19.43 -51.02
N ARG A 448 8.44 -19.21 -51.69
CA ARG A 448 8.72 -19.72 -53.03
C ARG A 448 8.87 -21.25 -53.02
N GLN A 449 9.64 -21.81 -52.08
CA GLN A 449 9.78 -23.26 -51.90
C GLN A 449 8.45 -23.94 -51.58
N LEU A 450 7.62 -23.34 -50.71
CA LEU A 450 6.27 -23.84 -50.39
C LEU A 450 5.32 -23.76 -51.59
N ARG A 451 5.43 -22.72 -52.43
CA ARG A 451 4.66 -22.62 -53.69
C ARG A 451 5.12 -23.65 -54.72
N GLU A 452 6.43 -23.89 -54.83
CA GLU A 452 6.98 -24.93 -55.68
C GLU A 452 6.54 -26.32 -55.20
N MET A 453 6.58 -26.60 -53.89
CA MET A 453 6.04 -27.83 -53.31
C MET A 453 4.52 -27.98 -53.52
N LYS A 454 3.74 -26.90 -53.37
CA LYS A 454 2.30 -26.90 -53.65
C LYS A 454 1.96 -27.06 -55.14
N GLN A 455 2.83 -26.60 -56.05
CA GLN A 455 2.68 -26.86 -57.48
C GLN A 455 3.04 -28.29 -57.84
N ILE A 456 4.01 -28.89 -57.15
CA ILE A 456 4.38 -30.30 -57.32
C ILE A 456 3.25 -31.21 -56.79
N SER A 457 2.65 -30.89 -55.64
CA SER A 457 1.53 -31.66 -55.08
C SER A 457 0.20 -31.47 -55.81
N ALA A 458 0.03 -30.39 -56.58
CA ALA A 458 -1.17 -30.16 -57.38
C ALA A 458 -1.22 -31.00 -58.68
N ASN A 459 -0.12 -31.68 -59.05
CA ASN A 459 -0.03 -32.48 -60.27
C ASN A 459 -0.39 -33.96 -60.06
N ASP A 460 -0.48 -34.44 -58.82
CA ASP A 460 -0.97 -35.79 -58.50
C ASP A 460 -2.41 -35.68 -57.99
N GLY A 461 -3.37 -35.92 -58.90
CA GLY A 461 -4.80 -35.71 -58.71
C GLY A 461 -5.47 -36.64 -57.68
N VAL A 462 -5.20 -36.45 -56.39
CA VAL A 462 -5.93 -37.07 -55.28
C VAL A 462 -6.89 -36.05 -54.64
N PRO A 463 -8.18 -36.35 -54.40
CA PRO A 463 -9.12 -35.42 -53.78
C PRO A 463 -8.79 -35.18 -52.30
N LEU A 464 -8.70 -33.91 -51.90
CA LEU A 464 -8.41 -33.45 -50.53
C LEU A 464 -9.63 -33.62 -49.60
N GLU A 465 -9.57 -34.58 -48.67
CA GLU A 465 -10.42 -34.62 -47.46
C GLU A 465 -9.84 -33.79 -46.28
N GLU A 466 -8.63 -33.23 -46.41
CA GLU A 466 -7.93 -32.49 -45.33
C GLU A 466 -8.43 -31.04 -45.09
N LYS A 467 -9.40 -30.53 -45.87
CA LYS A 467 -9.84 -29.12 -45.76
C LYS A 467 -10.78 -28.80 -44.60
N LYS A 468 -11.23 -29.80 -43.83
CA LYS A 468 -12.11 -29.58 -42.66
C LYS A 468 -11.36 -29.42 -41.35
N GLU A 469 -10.20 -30.07 -41.18
CA GLU A 469 -9.41 -29.95 -39.94
C GLU A 469 -8.74 -28.58 -39.85
N ASP A 470 -8.23 -28.02 -40.96
CA ASP A 470 -7.61 -26.68 -40.96
C ASP A 470 -8.61 -25.56 -40.62
N GLN A 471 -9.89 -25.68 -41.02
CA GLN A 471 -10.91 -24.66 -40.72
C GLN A 471 -11.45 -24.74 -39.28
N GLU A 472 -11.42 -25.92 -38.65
CA GLU A 472 -11.74 -26.07 -37.23
C GLU A 472 -10.55 -25.66 -36.35
N LEU A 473 -9.31 -25.91 -36.79
CA LEU A 473 -8.09 -25.41 -36.14
C LEU A 473 -7.94 -23.89 -36.25
N GLU A 474 -8.29 -23.27 -37.39
CA GLU A 474 -8.29 -21.81 -37.53
C GLU A 474 -9.36 -21.15 -36.65
N LYS A 475 -10.56 -21.74 -36.52
CA LYS A 475 -11.60 -21.25 -35.59
C LYS A 475 -11.24 -21.45 -34.12
N ALA A 476 -10.64 -22.59 -33.77
CA ALA A 476 -10.16 -22.84 -32.41
C ALA A 476 -8.99 -21.91 -32.04
N ALA A 477 -8.13 -21.57 -33.00
CA ALA A 477 -7.05 -20.59 -32.81
C ALA A 477 -7.60 -19.15 -32.67
N GLU A 478 -8.67 -18.78 -33.38
CA GLU A 478 -9.34 -17.48 -33.21
C GLU A 478 -10.04 -17.35 -31.84
N GLU A 479 -10.68 -18.40 -31.33
CA GLU A 479 -11.31 -18.39 -29.98
C GLU A 479 -10.28 -18.36 -28.83
N ASP A 480 -9.05 -18.85 -29.03
CA ASP A 480 -7.99 -18.85 -28.02
C ASP A 480 -7.26 -17.50 -27.86
N VAL A 481 -7.45 -16.58 -28.82
CA VAL A 481 -6.82 -15.24 -28.85
C VAL A 481 -7.48 -14.27 -27.86
N ASP A 482 -8.71 -14.52 -27.42
CA ASP A 482 -9.50 -13.60 -26.58
C ASP A 482 -9.41 -13.87 -25.07
N GLN A 483 -8.61 -14.84 -24.64
CA GLN A 483 -8.40 -15.11 -23.22
C GLN A 483 -7.36 -14.14 -22.63
N PRO A 484 -7.67 -13.40 -21.55
CA PRO A 484 -6.71 -12.50 -20.91
C PRO A 484 -5.58 -13.29 -20.27
N VAL A 485 -4.35 -12.80 -20.41
CA VAL A 485 -3.14 -13.33 -19.75
C VAL A 485 -2.78 -12.41 -18.60
N PHE A 486 -2.42 -12.99 -17.47
CA PHE A 486 -1.98 -12.25 -16.29
C PHE A 486 -0.47 -12.10 -16.30
N ILE A 487 -0.04 -10.85 -16.15
CA ILE A 487 1.34 -10.46 -16.00
C ILE A 487 1.53 -9.99 -14.57
N ALA A 488 2.48 -10.60 -13.88
CA ALA A 488 2.88 -10.20 -12.54
C ALA A 488 3.80 -8.97 -12.62
N PHE A 489 3.42 -7.90 -11.94
CA PHE A 489 4.23 -6.70 -11.76
C PHE A 489 5.18 -6.90 -10.60
N ALA A 490 6.49 -6.92 -10.89
CA ALA A 490 7.49 -7.36 -9.94
C ALA A 490 8.78 -6.54 -9.99
N ARG A 491 9.53 -6.56 -8.88
CA ARG A 491 10.90 -6.03 -8.80
C ARG A 491 11.86 -7.13 -8.37
N ILE A 492 13.01 -7.19 -9.04
CA ILE A 492 14.12 -8.06 -8.65
C ILE A 492 14.99 -7.31 -7.64
N PHE A 493 15.23 -7.90 -6.48
CA PHE A 493 16.08 -7.30 -5.45
C PHE A 493 17.48 -7.89 -5.42
N SER A 494 17.62 -9.18 -5.71
CA SER A 494 18.92 -9.86 -5.78
C SER A 494 18.91 -10.94 -6.84
N GLY A 495 20.08 -11.20 -7.43
CA GLY A 495 20.29 -12.22 -8.45
C GLY A 495 19.89 -11.79 -9.87
N LYS A 496 19.96 -12.75 -10.78
CA LYS A 496 19.59 -12.63 -12.19
C LYS A 496 18.50 -13.63 -12.51
N VAL A 497 17.52 -13.22 -13.31
CA VAL A 497 16.44 -14.08 -13.76
C VAL A 497 16.48 -14.24 -15.27
N LYS A 498 16.36 -15.48 -15.73
CA LYS A 498 16.31 -15.85 -17.14
C LYS A 498 15.00 -16.57 -17.44
N ARG A 499 14.58 -16.48 -18.70
CA ARG A 499 13.45 -17.29 -19.20
C ARG A 499 13.78 -18.78 -19.05
N GLY A 500 12.87 -19.53 -18.45
CA GLY A 500 13.03 -20.96 -18.16
C GLY A 500 13.61 -21.28 -16.78
N ASP A 501 13.93 -20.27 -15.97
CA ASP A 501 14.40 -20.51 -14.60
C ASP A 501 13.29 -21.07 -13.71
N LYS A 502 13.65 -22.04 -12.88
CA LYS A 502 12.77 -22.61 -11.85
C LYS A 502 12.88 -21.79 -10.57
N VAL A 503 11.74 -21.31 -10.09
CA VAL A 503 11.64 -20.47 -8.89
C VAL A 503 10.58 -21.00 -7.94
N TYR A 504 10.80 -20.81 -6.65
CA TYR A 504 9.81 -21.08 -5.60
C TYR A 504 8.95 -19.84 -5.40
N VAL A 505 7.64 -20.00 -5.54
CA VAL A 505 6.63 -18.99 -5.22
C VAL A 505 6.23 -19.18 -3.76
N LEU A 506 6.63 -18.23 -2.92
CA LEU A 506 6.35 -18.23 -1.49
C LEU A 506 5.12 -17.34 -1.23
N GLY A 507 4.08 -17.94 -0.64
CA GLY A 507 2.86 -17.23 -0.26
C GLY A 507 3.06 -16.35 0.98
N PRO A 508 2.15 -15.39 1.24
CA PRO A 508 2.33 -14.37 2.29
C PRO A 508 2.42 -14.93 3.73
N LYS A 509 1.96 -16.16 3.96
CA LYS A 509 2.02 -16.85 5.25
C LYS A 509 3.21 -17.79 5.39
N HIS A 510 4.11 -17.81 4.40
CA HIS A 510 5.29 -18.68 4.41
C HIS A 510 6.24 -18.29 5.55
N ASP A 511 6.68 -19.30 6.30
CA ASP A 511 7.61 -19.15 7.42
C ASP A 511 8.77 -20.15 7.24
N PRO A 512 10.00 -19.69 6.97
CA PRO A 512 11.11 -20.56 6.64
C PRO A 512 11.46 -21.54 7.76
N SER A 513 11.23 -21.15 9.03
CA SER A 513 11.51 -21.99 10.21
C SER A 513 10.67 -23.27 10.25
N LYS A 514 9.46 -23.26 9.68
CA LYS A 514 8.58 -24.43 9.66
C LYS A 514 8.96 -25.45 8.58
N VAL A 515 9.60 -24.97 7.52
CA VAL A 515 9.88 -25.75 6.31
C VAL A 515 11.27 -26.37 6.39
N LEU A 516 12.27 -25.57 6.80
CA LEU A 516 13.65 -26.02 6.99
C LEU A 516 13.79 -27.05 8.14
N SER A 517 12.87 -27.05 9.12
CA SER A 517 12.88 -28.01 10.23
C SER A 517 12.25 -29.37 9.91
N LYS A 518 11.55 -29.52 8.77
CA LYS A 518 10.74 -30.70 8.47
C LYS A 518 11.21 -31.53 7.26
N ASP A 519 12.37 -31.24 6.67
CA ASP A 519 12.85 -31.86 5.41
C ASP A 519 11.73 -31.99 4.37
N PHE A 520 11.01 -30.88 4.15
CA PHE A 520 9.80 -30.87 3.35
C PHE A 520 10.12 -31.10 1.86
N GLN A 521 9.62 -32.20 1.28
CA GLN A 521 9.75 -32.46 -0.16
C GLN A 521 8.69 -31.66 -0.93
N ILE A 522 9.14 -30.75 -1.79
CA ILE A 522 8.25 -29.90 -2.60
C ILE A 522 7.92 -30.65 -3.89
N ASP A 523 6.64 -30.99 -4.07
CA ASP A 523 6.15 -31.54 -5.33
C ASP A 523 6.11 -30.45 -6.42
N PRO A 524 6.82 -30.63 -7.55
CA PRO A 524 6.89 -29.61 -8.60
C PRO A 524 5.60 -29.43 -9.40
N ASN A 525 4.62 -30.34 -9.26
CA ASN A 525 3.37 -30.32 -10.02
C ASN A 525 2.17 -29.75 -9.23
N LYS A 526 2.32 -29.45 -7.94
CA LYS A 526 1.22 -28.91 -7.12
C LYS A 526 0.91 -27.46 -7.51
N LYS A 527 -0.36 -27.19 -7.81
CA LYS A 527 -0.86 -25.82 -8.02
C LYS A 527 -1.45 -25.28 -6.72
N LEU A 528 -1.76 -23.99 -6.69
CA LEU A 528 -2.32 -23.35 -5.50
C LEU A 528 -3.66 -23.96 -5.05
N LYS A 529 -4.40 -24.60 -5.96
CA LYS A 529 -5.67 -25.30 -5.67
C LYS A 529 -5.46 -26.64 -4.95
N ASP A 530 -4.28 -27.22 -5.06
CA ASP A 530 -3.94 -28.55 -4.54
C ASP A 530 -3.15 -28.48 -3.22
N LEU A 531 -2.78 -27.28 -2.78
CA LEU A 531 -2.07 -27.04 -1.51
C LEU A 531 -3.00 -27.31 -0.33
N GLN A 532 -2.46 -28.01 0.68
CA GLN A 532 -3.12 -28.09 1.98
C GLN A 532 -3.02 -26.75 2.73
N SER A 533 -3.88 -26.53 3.73
CA SER A 533 -3.96 -25.26 4.47
C SER A 533 -2.65 -24.82 5.14
N ASP A 534 -1.73 -25.76 5.39
CA ASP A 534 -0.42 -25.51 6.00
C ASP A 534 0.73 -25.41 4.97
N GLU A 535 0.47 -25.68 3.69
CA GLU A 535 1.45 -25.59 2.61
C GLU A 535 1.34 -24.21 1.92
N HIS A 536 2.45 -23.48 1.84
CA HIS A 536 2.47 -22.10 1.30
C HIS A 536 3.54 -21.89 0.21
N ILE A 537 4.06 -22.98 -0.35
CA ILE A 537 5.14 -22.95 -1.36
C ILE A 537 4.66 -23.69 -2.60
N THR A 538 4.91 -23.10 -3.77
CA THR A 538 4.81 -23.82 -5.05
C THR A 538 6.08 -23.61 -5.87
N CYS A 539 6.38 -24.52 -6.79
CA CYS A 539 7.49 -24.36 -7.73
C CYS A 539 6.94 -24.06 -9.11
N THR A 540 7.54 -23.08 -9.79
CA THR A 540 7.12 -22.64 -11.13
C THR A 540 8.31 -22.35 -12.02
N GLU A 541 8.13 -22.53 -13.32
CA GLU A 541 9.08 -22.07 -14.33
C GLU A 541 8.65 -20.72 -14.92
N ILE A 542 9.60 -19.81 -15.08
CA ILE A 542 9.36 -18.49 -15.65
C ILE A 542 9.21 -18.59 -17.16
N LYS A 543 7.98 -18.43 -17.66
CA LYS A 543 7.66 -18.61 -19.10
C LYS A 543 8.12 -17.46 -19.97
N SER A 544 7.95 -16.23 -19.51
CA SER A 544 8.23 -15.01 -20.29
C SER A 544 8.48 -13.83 -19.36
N LEU A 545 9.43 -12.97 -19.73
CA LEU A 545 9.77 -11.74 -19.03
C LEU A 545 9.51 -10.54 -19.93
N TYR A 546 9.03 -9.44 -19.34
CA TYR A 546 8.66 -8.23 -20.06
C TYR A 546 9.21 -6.97 -19.39
N ILE A 547 9.64 -6.00 -20.20
CA ILE A 547 9.76 -4.60 -19.79
C ILE A 547 8.42 -3.92 -20.07
N LEU A 548 7.96 -3.16 -19.09
CA LEU A 548 6.69 -2.45 -19.15
C LEU A 548 6.92 -1.05 -19.73
N MET A 549 6.26 -0.76 -20.85
CA MET A 549 6.31 0.51 -21.59
C MET A 549 4.92 1.16 -21.64
N GLY A 550 4.23 1.16 -20.50
CA GLY A 550 2.87 1.68 -20.35
C GLY A 550 1.88 0.75 -21.04
N ARG A 551 1.39 1.16 -22.23
CA ARG A 551 0.45 0.36 -23.04
C ARG A 551 1.12 -0.79 -23.79
N GLU A 552 2.43 -0.74 -23.94
CA GLU A 552 3.19 -1.75 -24.67
C GLU A 552 4.08 -2.56 -23.74
N LEU A 553 4.37 -3.79 -24.17
CA LEU A 553 5.27 -4.70 -23.50
C LEU A 553 6.44 -4.98 -24.43
N GLU A 554 7.64 -5.13 -23.88
CA GLU A 554 8.81 -5.55 -24.63
C GLU A 554 9.32 -6.85 -24.04
N LEU A 555 9.42 -7.90 -24.86
CA LEU A 555 9.86 -9.22 -24.41
C LEU A 555 11.38 -9.22 -24.21
N ILE A 556 11.82 -9.76 -23.08
CA ILE A 556 13.23 -9.89 -22.72
C ILE A 556 13.55 -11.34 -22.30
N ASP A 557 14.80 -11.74 -22.51
CA ASP A 557 15.26 -13.09 -22.14
C ASP A 557 15.84 -13.14 -20.73
N GLU A 558 16.42 -12.04 -20.26
CA GLU A 558 17.05 -11.93 -18.95
C GLU A 558 16.83 -10.55 -18.32
N ALA A 559 16.76 -10.53 -16.98
CA ALA A 559 16.71 -9.31 -16.19
C ALA A 559 17.56 -9.44 -14.93
N ILE A 560 18.11 -8.33 -14.46
CA ILE A 560 19.01 -8.29 -13.29
C ILE A 560 18.40 -7.55 -12.10
N ALA A 561 19.02 -7.71 -10.93
CA ALA A 561 18.69 -7.02 -9.70
C ALA A 561 18.55 -5.49 -9.87
N GLY A 562 17.56 -4.92 -9.21
CA GLY A 562 17.21 -3.50 -9.25
C GLY A 562 16.18 -3.13 -10.32
N ASN A 563 15.88 -4.00 -11.29
CA ASN A 563 14.90 -3.71 -12.34
C ASN A 563 13.46 -4.04 -11.94
N ILE A 564 12.53 -3.27 -12.51
CA ILE A 564 11.08 -3.55 -12.50
C ILE A 564 10.73 -4.30 -13.79
N ILE A 565 10.04 -5.43 -13.65
CA ILE A 565 9.72 -6.35 -14.74
C ILE A 565 8.28 -6.86 -14.65
N GLY A 566 7.75 -7.28 -15.80
CA GLY A 566 6.56 -8.10 -15.92
C GLY A 566 6.92 -9.57 -16.05
N ILE A 567 6.33 -10.45 -15.24
CA ILE A 567 6.54 -11.91 -15.32
C ILE A 567 5.25 -12.57 -15.78
N GLY A 568 5.31 -13.35 -16.86
CA GLY A 568 4.18 -14.13 -17.36
C GLY A 568 4.16 -15.55 -16.81
N GLY A 569 2.95 -16.13 -16.69
CA GLY A 569 2.76 -17.55 -16.37
C GLY A 569 2.64 -17.90 -14.89
N LEU A 570 2.43 -16.92 -14.01
CA LEU A 570 2.32 -17.10 -12.55
C LEU A 570 0.88 -17.17 -12.01
N GLU A 571 -0.12 -17.18 -12.90
CA GLU A 571 -1.55 -16.99 -12.58
C GLU A 571 -2.11 -18.06 -11.62
N ASP A 572 -1.63 -19.30 -11.75
CA ASP A 572 -2.06 -20.45 -10.95
C ASP A 572 -1.36 -20.54 -9.59
N HIS A 573 -0.37 -19.68 -9.32
CA HIS A 573 0.55 -19.80 -8.18
C HIS A 573 0.54 -18.57 -7.26
N VAL A 574 0.10 -17.42 -7.76
CA VAL A 574 0.05 -16.17 -7.00
C VAL A 574 -1.41 -15.81 -6.68
N LEU A 575 -1.66 -15.46 -5.41
CA LEU A 575 -2.98 -14.98 -4.98
C LEU A 575 -3.13 -13.48 -5.12
N ARG A 576 -2.21 -12.69 -4.55
CA ARG A 576 -2.29 -11.21 -4.54
C ARG A 576 -0.89 -10.64 -4.62
N THR A 577 -0.09 -10.98 -3.61
CA THR A 577 1.33 -10.72 -3.50
C THR A 577 2.05 -12.04 -3.33
N ALA A 578 3.27 -12.14 -3.85
CA ALA A 578 4.12 -13.29 -3.62
C ALA A 578 5.58 -12.88 -3.65
N THR A 579 6.41 -13.61 -2.93
CA THR A 579 7.87 -13.52 -3.05
C THR A 579 8.36 -14.72 -3.82
N LEU A 580 9.10 -14.49 -4.89
CA LEU A 580 9.76 -15.55 -5.64
C LEU A 580 11.20 -15.64 -5.16
N SER A 581 11.65 -16.85 -4.88
CA SER A 581 13.05 -17.08 -4.56
C SER A 581 13.59 -18.36 -5.19
N SER A 582 14.89 -18.37 -5.45
CA SER A 582 15.63 -19.60 -5.76
C SER A 582 15.79 -20.51 -4.54
N THR A 583 15.66 -19.97 -3.32
CA THR A 583 15.83 -20.71 -2.07
C THR A 583 14.55 -20.70 -1.24
N VAL A 584 14.32 -21.78 -0.50
CA VAL A 584 13.16 -21.90 0.41
C VAL A 584 13.41 -21.16 1.74
N ALA A 585 14.67 -20.81 2.03
CA ALA A 585 15.06 -20.09 3.24
C ALA A 585 14.61 -18.63 3.26
N CYS A 586 14.11 -18.09 2.14
CA CYS A 586 13.60 -16.72 2.08
C CYS A 586 12.26 -16.60 2.83
N PRO A 587 12.10 -15.64 3.75
CA PRO A 587 10.80 -15.33 4.34
C PRO A 587 9.90 -14.69 3.27
N ALA A 588 8.59 -14.87 3.43
CA ALA A 588 7.66 -14.09 2.65
C ALA A 588 7.73 -12.62 3.08
N PHE A 589 7.69 -11.73 2.10
CA PHE A 589 7.72 -10.31 2.41
C PHE A 589 6.41 -9.93 3.11
N SER A 590 6.54 -9.05 4.11
CA SER A 590 5.42 -8.61 4.95
C SER A 590 4.25 -8.12 4.12
N GLU A 591 3.03 -8.46 4.50
CA GLU A 591 1.83 -7.98 3.80
C GLU A 591 1.78 -6.44 3.80
N MET A 592 1.29 -5.85 2.70
CA MET A 592 1.11 -4.41 2.63
C MET A 592 -0.01 -3.97 3.56
N GLN A 593 0.27 -2.94 4.38
CA GLN A 593 -0.78 -2.27 5.14
C GLN A 593 -1.52 -1.31 4.24
N TYR A 594 -2.81 -1.56 4.06
CA TYR A 594 -3.68 -0.64 3.35
C TYR A 594 -3.98 0.55 4.23
N SER A 595 -3.78 1.75 3.70
CA SER A 595 -4.22 2.98 4.37
C SER A 595 -5.75 3.08 4.44
N VAL A 596 -6.47 2.42 3.54
CA VAL A 596 -7.94 2.35 3.52
C VAL A 596 -8.36 0.89 3.63
N VAL A 597 -9.15 0.59 4.66
CA VAL A 597 -9.78 -0.72 4.83
C VAL A 597 -10.99 -0.80 3.89
N PRO A 598 -11.21 -1.90 3.16
CA PRO A 598 -12.40 -2.06 2.33
C PRO A 598 -13.65 -2.21 3.20
N ILE A 599 -14.63 -1.32 3.03
CA ILE A 599 -15.84 -1.24 3.86
C ILE A 599 -17.11 -1.52 3.05
N LEU A 600 -17.17 -1.08 1.79
CA LEU A 600 -18.39 -1.14 0.98
C LEU A 600 -18.66 -2.57 0.53
N ARG A 601 -19.84 -3.12 0.84
CA ARG A 601 -20.24 -4.49 0.49
C ARG A 601 -21.37 -4.50 -0.54
N VAL A 602 -21.28 -5.41 -1.49
CA VAL A 602 -22.27 -5.58 -2.56
C VAL A 602 -22.46 -7.05 -2.89
N ALA A 603 -23.70 -7.52 -2.90
CA ALA A 603 -24.04 -8.85 -3.38
C ALA A 603 -24.11 -8.88 -4.91
N LEU A 604 -23.51 -9.90 -5.50
CA LEU A 604 -23.39 -10.10 -6.94
C LEU A 604 -24.05 -11.41 -7.35
N GLU A 605 -24.92 -11.30 -8.34
CA GLU A 605 -25.57 -12.46 -8.96
C GLU A 605 -25.44 -12.37 -10.48
N PRO A 606 -25.17 -13.50 -11.17
CA PRO A 606 -25.22 -13.51 -12.61
C PRO A 606 -26.68 -13.36 -13.06
N THR A 607 -26.94 -12.63 -14.15
CA THR A 607 -28.31 -12.53 -14.69
C THR A 607 -28.87 -13.91 -15.07
N TYR A 608 -27.99 -14.84 -15.44
CA TYR A 608 -28.33 -16.22 -15.75
C TYR A 608 -27.62 -17.20 -14.78
N PRO A 609 -28.36 -18.03 -14.02
CA PRO A 609 -27.75 -18.96 -13.06
C PRO A 609 -26.76 -19.97 -13.67
N SER A 610 -26.90 -20.31 -14.95
CA SER A 610 -25.97 -21.20 -15.65
C SER A 610 -24.53 -20.65 -15.73
N GLN A 611 -24.36 -19.33 -15.61
CA GLN A 611 -23.09 -18.63 -15.70
C GLN A 611 -22.40 -18.42 -14.34
N LEU A 612 -22.92 -18.99 -13.25
CA LEU A 612 -22.35 -18.84 -11.91
C LEU A 612 -20.89 -19.29 -11.84
N ALA A 613 -20.51 -20.36 -12.54
CA ALA A 613 -19.12 -20.82 -12.59
C ALA A 613 -18.19 -19.77 -13.24
N GLN A 614 -18.67 -19.04 -14.25
CA GLN A 614 -17.92 -17.98 -14.91
C GLN A 614 -17.79 -16.76 -13.98
N LEU A 615 -18.84 -16.41 -13.24
CA LEU A 615 -18.78 -15.36 -12.22
C LEU A 615 -17.74 -15.69 -11.14
N VAL A 616 -17.76 -16.90 -10.59
CA VAL A 616 -16.79 -17.34 -9.57
C VAL A 616 -15.36 -17.31 -10.12
N LYS A 617 -15.16 -17.73 -11.38
CA LYS A 617 -13.85 -17.62 -12.04
C LYS A 617 -13.44 -16.14 -12.17
N GLY A 618 -14.32 -15.27 -12.65
CA GLY A 618 -14.05 -13.85 -12.81
C GLY A 618 -13.76 -13.13 -11.47
N LEU A 619 -14.48 -13.48 -10.40
CA LEU A 619 -14.24 -12.95 -9.06
C LEU A 619 -12.86 -13.33 -8.51
N LYS A 620 -12.41 -14.57 -8.75
CA LYS A 620 -11.05 -15.00 -8.39
C LYS A 620 -9.98 -14.21 -9.13
N LEU A 621 -10.19 -13.97 -10.42
CA LEU A 621 -9.29 -13.15 -11.25
C LEU A 621 -9.26 -11.68 -10.81
N LEU A 622 -10.42 -11.11 -10.45
CA LEU A 622 -10.50 -9.76 -9.91
C LEU A 622 -9.70 -9.63 -8.60
N ASN A 623 -9.88 -10.56 -7.67
CA ASN A 623 -9.15 -10.61 -6.40
C ASN A 623 -7.63 -10.78 -6.58
N GLN A 624 -7.19 -11.38 -7.70
CA GLN A 624 -5.80 -11.46 -8.10
C GLN A 624 -5.26 -10.15 -8.67
N SER A 625 -6.10 -9.42 -9.39
CA SER A 625 -5.71 -8.16 -10.04
C SER A 625 -5.67 -6.97 -9.08
N ASP A 626 -6.62 -6.93 -8.14
CA ASP A 626 -6.80 -5.83 -7.21
C ASP A 626 -6.55 -6.30 -5.79
N SER A 627 -5.61 -5.61 -5.14
CA SER A 627 -5.16 -5.99 -3.81
C SER A 627 -6.15 -5.63 -2.69
N CYS A 628 -7.06 -4.69 -2.93
CA CYS A 628 -8.02 -4.19 -1.94
C CYS A 628 -9.37 -4.91 -2.00
N VAL A 629 -9.70 -5.55 -3.13
CA VAL A 629 -10.91 -6.32 -3.30
C VAL A 629 -10.90 -7.55 -2.39
N GLN A 630 -12.04 -7.84 -1.77
CA GLN A 630 -12.27 -9.12 -1.09
C GLN A 630 -13.56 -9.75 -1.59
N VAL A 631 -13.51 -11.06 -1.84
CA VAL A 631 -14.67 -11.84 -2.26
C VAL A 631 -15.03 -12.80 -1.14
N LEU A 632 -16.24 -12.67 -0.61
CA LEU A 632 -16.78 -13.55 0.41
C LEU A 632 -17.98 -14.32 -0.14
N LEU A 633 -18.13 -15.57 0.30
CA LEU A 633 -19.36 -16.33 0.15
C LEU A 633 -20.11 -16.26 1.48
N GLN A 634 -21.30 -15.69 1.48
CA GLN A 634 -22.15 -15.68 2.66
C GLN A 634 -22.81 -17.04 2.88
N GLU A 635 -23.28 -17.30 4.11
CA GLU A 635 -24.02 -18.54 4.45
C GLU A 635 -25.32 -18.69 3.63
N THR A 636 -25.89 -17.58 3.17
CA THR A 636 -27.04 -17.52 2.26
C THR A 636 -26.72 -18.06 0.85
N GLY A 637 -25.44 -18.23 0.52
CA GLY A 637 -24.97 -18.61 -0.82
C GLY A 637 -24.72 -17.42 -1.74
N GLU A 638 -24.90 -16.18 -1.27
CA GLU A 638 -24.64 -14.97 -2.03
C GLU A 638 -23.13 -14.66 -2.12
N HIS A 639 -22.68 -14.26 -3.31
CA HIS A 639 -21.31 -13.79 -3.52
C HIS A 639 -21.23 -12.29 -3.22
N VAL A 640 -20.49 -11.93 -2.17
CA VAL A 640 -20.32 -10.54 -1.75
C VAL A 640 -18.95 -10.02 -2.12
N LEU A 641 -18.94 -8.91 -2.84
CA LEU A 641 -17.74 -8.13 -3.16
C LEU A 641 -17.58 -7.03 -2.11
N ILE A 642 -16.37 -6.89 -1.57
CA ILE A 642 -16.00 -5.80 -0.67
C ILE A 642 -14.98 -4.90 -1.34
N THR A 643 -15.24 -3.59 -1.36
CA THR A 643 -14.38 -2.57 -1.97
C THR A 643 -14.11 -1.40 -1.03
N ALA A 644 -13.11 -0.58 -1.36
CA ALA A 644 -12.72 0.61 -0.58
C ALA A 644 -13.78 1.73 -0.59
N GLY A 645 -14.40 1.95 -1.74
CA GLY A 645 -15.32 3.06 -1.97
C GLY A 645 -16.16 2.85 -3.23
N GLU A 646 -16.98 3.85 -3.55
CA GLU A 646 -17.96 3.78 -4.64
C GLU A 646 -17.29 3.79 -6.02
N ILE A 647 -16.31 4.67 -6.24
CA ILE A 647 -15.60 4.75 -7.52
C ILE A 647 -14.83 3.46 -7.79
N HIS A 648 -14.24 2.90 -6.74
CA HIS A 648 -13.57 1.61 -6.82
C HIS A 648 -14.56 0.45 -7.07
N LEU A 649 -15.76 0.48 -6.47
CA LEU A 649 -16.80 -0.51 -6.76
C LEU A 649 -17.21 -0.48 -8.24
N GLU A 650 -17.52 0.69 -8.79
CA GLU A 650 -17.90 0.84 -10.20
C GLU A 650 -16.84 0.26 -11.13
N ARG A 651 -15.56 0.57 -10.87
CA ARG A 651 -14.42 0.01 -11.62
C ARG A 651 -14.41 -1.52 -11.56
N CYS A 652 -14.56 -2.10 -10.37
CA CYS A 652 -14.57 -3.55 -10.21
C CYS A 652 -15.72 -4.22 -10.96
N LEU A 653 -16.89 -3.58 -10.97
CA LEU A 653 -18.07 -4.08 -11.69
C LEU A 653 -17.87 -4.03 -13.20
N GLU A 654 -17.30 -2.95 -13.73
CA GLU A 654 -16.93 -2.85 -15.15
C GLU A 654 -15.87 -3.89 -15.53
N ASP A 655 -14.85 -4.09 -14.69
CA ASP A 655 -13.80 -5.09 -14.92
C ASP A 655 -14.36 -6.52 -14.94
N LEU A 656 -15.29 -6.84 -14.03
CA LEU A 656 -15.98 -8.13 -14.03
C LEU A 656 -16.83 -8.33 -15.30
N LYS A 657 -17.58 -7.31 -15.72
CA LYS A 657 -18.47 -7.37 -16.89
C LYS A 657 -17.71 -7.44 -18.22
N ASN A 658 -16.61 -6.70 -18.35
CA ASN A 658 -15.93 -6.50 -19.63
C ASN A 658 -14.67 -7.36 -19.80
N GLN A 659 -13.88 -7.55 -18.73
CA GLN A 659 -12.54 -8.17 -18.83
C GLN A 659 -12.52 -9.60 -18.30
N TYR A 660 -13.05 -9.83 -17.09
CA TYR A 660 -12.85 -11.10 -16.37
C TYR A 660 -13.94 -12.13 -16.62
N ALA A 661 -15.17 -11.84 -16.21
CA ALA A 661 -16.27 -12.80 -16.31
C ALA A 661 -16.95 -12.74 -17.67
N LYS A 662 -16.96 -11.57 -18.33
CA LYS A 662 -17.60 -11.33 -19.64
C LYS A 662 -19.08 -11.70 -19.67
N ILE A 663 -19.78 -11.46 -18.55
CA ILE A 663 -21.20 -11.77 -18.36
C ILE A 663 -21.98 -10.57 -17.84
N PRO A 664 -23.29 -10.50 -18.09
CA PRO A 664 -24.16 -9.55 -17.41
C PRO A 664 -24.34 -9.95 -15.92
N ILE A 665 -24.13 -8.98 -15.04
CA ILE A 665 -24.18 -9.15 -13.58
C ILE A 665 -25.25 -8.22 -13.02
N THR A 666 -26.10 -8.76 -12.16
CA THR A 666 -27.05 -8.04 -11.33
C THR A 666 -26.39 -7.72 -9.99
N VAL A 667 -26.52 -6.47 -9.55
CA VAL A 667 -25.75 -5.92 -8.44
C VAL A 667 -26.75 -5.37 -7.41
N SER A 668 -26.60 -5.76 -6.14
CA SER A 668 -27.40 -5.19 -5.05
C SER A 668 -27.04 -3.73 -4.80
N LYS A 669 -27.85 -3.02 -4.01
CA LYS A 669 -27.43 -1.71 -3.49
C LYS A 669 -26.18 -1.88 -2.62
N PRO A 670 -25.24 -0.93 -2.64
CA PRO A 670 -24.09 -0.95 -1.76
C PRO A 670 -24.52 -0.72 -0.31
N ILE A 671 -23.97 -1.54 0.59
CA ILE A 671 -24.27 -1.53 2.01
C ILE A 671 -22.94 -1.45 2.77
N VAL A 672 -22.90 -0.64 3.81
CA VAL A 672 -21.81 -0.61 4.78
C VAL A 672 -22.19 -1.54 5.94
N PRO A 673 -21.34 -2.52 6.31
CA PRO A 673 -21.64 -3.37 7.45
C PRO A 673 -21.60 -2.55 8.73
N PHE A 674 -22.60 -2.74 9.58
CA PHE A 674 -22.59 -2.19 10.92
C PHE A 674 -21.75 -3.10 11.84
N ARG A 675 -21.46 -2.59 13.03
CA ARG A 675 -20.98 -3.41 14.15
C ARG A 675 -21.99 -3.33 15.27
N GLU A 676 -22.02 -4.35 16.11
CA GLU A 676 -22.94 -4.39 17.24
C GLU A 676 -22.20 -4.03 18.53
N THR A 677 -22.76 -3.14 19.33
CA THR A 677 -22.15 -2.72 20.59
C THR A 677 -23.19 -2.61 21.70
N ILE A 678 -22.69 -2.62 22.94
CA ILE A 678 -23.48 -2.40 24.15
C ILE A 678 -23.13 -0.99 24.63
N VAL A 679 -24.14 -0.24 25.05
CA VAL A 679 -23.95 1.07 25.67
C VAL A 679 -24.62 1.07 27.02
N GLU A 680 -24.07 1.79 27.98
CA GLU A 680 -24.78 2.07 29.23
C GLU A 680 -26.10 2.80 28.92
N PRO A 681 -27.17 2.55 29.69
CA PRO A 681 -28.41 3.28 29.50
C PRO A 681 -28.13 4.78 29.67
N PRO A 682 -28.57 5.64 28.73
CA PRO A 682 -28.31 7.07 28.81
C PRO A 682 -28.93 7.62 30.10
N LYS A 683 -28.18 8.44 30.84
CA LYS A 683 -28.68 9.12 32.05
C LYS A 683 -29.74 10.17 31.72
N ILE A 684 -29.77 10.67 30.48
CA ILE A 684 -30.68 11.72 30.00
C ILE A 684 -31.05 11.39 28.54
N ASP A 685 -32.34 11.43 28.21
CA ASP A 685 -32.86 11.19 26.85
C ASP A 685 -32.72 12.45 25.97
N MET A 686 -32.57 12.29 24.65
CA MET A 686 -32.27 13.40 23.70
C MET A 686 -33.43 14.38 23.46
N ALA A 687 -34.59 14.15 24.09
CA ALA A 687 -35.66 15.11 24.21
C ALA A 687 -35.75 15.53 25.68
N ASN A 688 -35.40 16.77 25.97
CA ASN A 688 -35.36 17.37 27.31
C ASN A 688 -36.48 16.88 28.24
N GLU A 689 -36.11 16.16 29.30
CA GLU A 689 -36.57 16.34 30.68
C GLU A 689 -35.60 15.55 31.57
N GLU A 690 -35.05 16.20 32.60
CA GLU A 690 -34.46 15.46 33.72
C GLU A 690 -35.52 14.47 34.20
N ILE A 691 -35.21 13.17 34.22
CA ILE A 691 -36.03 12.21 34.96
C ILE A 691 -35.79 12.50 36.42
N ASP A 692 -36.48 13.52 36.91
CA ASP A 692 -36.59 13.79 38.31
C ASP A 692 -37.18 12.53 38.94
N SER A 693 -36.58 12.15 40.06
CA SER A 693 -36.68 10.83 40.68
C SER A 693 -38.04 10.52 41.33
N GLN A 694 -39.15 10.93 40.72
CA GLN A 694 -40.50 10.73 41.25
C GLN A 694 -41.52 10.49 40.12
N ASN A 695 -42.29 9.41 40.30
CA ASN A 695 -43.49 9.01 39.55
C ASN A 695 -43.33 8.01 38.39
N VAL A 696 -42.97 6.77 38.73
CA VAL A 696 -43.69 5.60 38.19
C VAL A 696 -44.04 4.70 39.38
N VAL A 697 -45.29 4.79 39.81
CA VAL A 697 -45.94 3.79 40.66
C VAL A 697 -46.37 2.64 39.74
N ASP A 698 -46.07 1.41 40.17
CA ASP A 698 -46.50 0.13 39.60
C ASP A 698 -45.77 -0.39 38.35
N LYS A 699 -44.51 -0.79 38.55
CA LYS A 699 -44.05 -2.17 38.31
C LYS A 699 -42.78 -2.41 39.12
N THR A 700 -42.91 -3.24 40.14
CA THR A 700 -41.82 -3.89 40.87
C THR A 700 -40.97 -4.72 39.91
N VAL A 701 -39.94 -4.12 39.33
CA VAL A 701 -38.75 -4.81 38.83
C VAL A 701 -37.57 -3.95 39.27
N ASP A 702 -36.70 -4.54 40.08
CA ASP A 702 -35.57 -3.89 40.72
C ASP A 702 -34.78 -3.01 39.75
N LYS A 703 -34.53 -1.76 40.17
CA LYS A 703 -33.45 -0.93 39.63
C LYS A 703 -32.13 -1.63 40.00
N ASP A 704 -31.17 -1.64 39.07
CA ASP A 704 -29.78 -2.09 39.24
C ASP A 704 -29.55 -3.61 39.34
N ILE A 705 -29.88 -4.36 38.28
CA ILE A 705 -29.25 -5.67 38.08
C ILE A 705 -28.70 -5.72 36.66
N ASP A 706 -27.39 -5.50 36.52
CA ASP A 706 -26.60 -6.08 35.43
C ASP A 706 -26.94 -7.58 35.34
N PRO A 707 -27.73 -8.03 34.35
CA PRO A 707 -28.31 -9.36 34.40
C PRO A 707 -27.23 -10.41 34.09
N VAL A 708 -26.75 -11.08 35.14
CA VAL A 708 -25.88 -12.25 35.02
C VAL A 708 -26.70 -13.40 34.46
N ILE A 709 -26.37 -13.84 33.25
CA ILE A 709 -27.09 -14.92 32.58
C ILE A 709 -26.47 -16.26 32.97
N THR A 710 -27.31 -17.17 33.50
CA THR A 710 -26.91 -18.56 33.73
C THR A 710 -27.36 -19.43 32.55
N VAL A 711 -26.44 -20.17 31.96
CA VAL A 711 -26.70 -21.16 30.91
C VAL A 711 -26.24 -22.55 31.37
N TYR A 712 -26.97 -23.56 30.94
CA TYR A 712 -26.66 -24.97 31.16
C TYR A 712 -26.39 -25.65 29.83
N THR A 713 -25.50 -26.64 29.80
CA THR A 713 -25.41 -27.56 28.67
C THR A 713 -26.68 -28.42 28.55
N ASN A 714 -26.94 -28.99 27.38
CA ASN A 714 -28.14 -29.80 27.14
C ASN A 714 -28.24 -30.99 28.10
N ASN A 715 -27.10 -31.59 28.44
CA ASN A 715 -26.99 -32.65 29.43
C ASN A 715 -26.94 -32.17 30.89
N LYS A 716 -27.04 -30.86 31.14
CA LYS A 716 -26.95 -30.20 32.46
C LYS A 716 -25.66 -30.51 33.25
N GLN A 717 -24.61 -31.02 32.59
CA GLN A 717 -23.33 -31.33 33.23
C GLN A 717 -22.46 -30.10 33.45
N SER A 718 -22.67 -29.01 32.70
CA SER A 718 -21.92 -27.76 32.89
C SER A 718 -22.87 -26.60 33.10
N ARG A 719 -22.58 -25.78 34.11
CA ARG A 719 -23.27 -24.52 34.42
C ARG A 719 -22.30 -23.36 34.21
N ILE A 720 -22.72 -22.36 33.46
CA ILE A 720 -21.90 -21.20 33.08
C ILE A 720 -22.68 -19.91 33.38
N LYS A 721 -22.06 -18.97 34.10
CA LYS A 721 -22.59 -17.63 34.33
C LYS A 721 -21.77 -16.59 33.59
N ILE A 722 -22.42 -15.83 32.69
CA ILE A 722 -21.79 -14.83 31.84
C ILE A 722 -22.51 -13.49 32.00
N ARG A 723 -21.72 -12.41 32.09
CA ARG A 723 -22.17 -11.02 32.06
C ARG A 723 -21.54 -10.32 30.86
N ALA A 724 -22.29 -9.46 30.18
CA ALA A 724 -21.75 -8.59 29.13
C ALA A 724 -21.67 -7.14 29.64
N LYS A 725 -20.54 -6.47 29.37
CA LYS A 725 -20.28 -5.06 29.73
C LYS A 725 -19.75 -4.27 28.52
N PRO A 726 -20.05 -2.96 28.43
CA PRO A 726 -19.43 -2.09 27.43
C PRO A 726 -17.93 -1.92 27.72
N LEU A 727 -17.09 -2.04 26.69
CA LEU A 727 -15.65 -1.83 26.80
C LEU A 727 -15.32 -0.33 26.63
N PRO A 728 -14.44 0.24 27.48
CA PRO A 728 -13.95 1.60 27.29
C PRO A 728 -13.30 1.82 25.91
N THR A 729 -13.52 2.99 25.33
CA THR A 729 -13.03 3.35 23.98
C THR A 729 -11.50 3.30 23.90
N GLU A 730 -10.80 3.68 24.96
CA GLU A 730 -9.33 3.64 25.05
C GLU A 730 -8.78 2.21 24.93
N ILE A 731 -9.39 1.24 25.64
CA ILE A 731 -9.01 -0.18 25.56
C ILE A 731 -9.37 -0.73 24.18
N THR A 732 -10.54 -0.36 23.66
CA THR A 732 -11.01 -0.80 22.33
C THR A 732 -10.04 -0.35 21.24
N ALA A 733 -9.58 0.91 21.28
CA ALA A 733 -8.60 1.45 20.34
C ALA A 733 -7.23 0.77 20.46
N LEU A 734 -6.79 0.45 21.68
CA LEU A 734 -5.54 -0.27 21.92
C LEU A 734 -5.61 -1.70 21.34
N LEU A 735 -6.72 -2.41 21.52
CA LEU A 735 -6.93 -3.75 20.93
C LEU A 735 -6.94 -3.72 19.40
N ASP A 736 -7.56 -2.71 18.79
CA ASP A 736 -7.56 -2.54 17.33
C ASP A 736 -6.14 -2.22 16.80
N ARG A 737 -5.35 -1.40 17.51
CA ARG A 737 -3.96 -1.09 17.16
C ARG A 737 -3.04 -2.32 17.23
N SER A 738 -3.31 -3.23 18.17
CA SER A 738 -2.45 -4.39 18.49
C SER A 738 -2.91 -5.71 17.87
N THR A 739 -3.83 -5.67 16.89
CA THR A 739 -4.41 -6.88 16.27
C THR A 739 -3.39 -7.90 15.77
N ASP A 740 -2.29 -7.45 15.15
CA ASP A 740 -1.27 -8.36 14.61
C ASP A 740 -0.47 -9.05 15.72
N LEU A 741 -0.17 -8.34 16.81
CA LEU A 741 0.47 -8.89 18.00
C LEU A 741 -0.41 -9.96 18.65
N LEU A 742 -1.71 -9.70 18.81
CA LEU A 742 -2.67 -10.65 19.37
C LEU A 742 -2.78 -11.92 18.52
N LYS A 743 -2.77 -11.80 17.18
CA LYS A 743 -2.70 -12.96 16.28
C LYS A 743 -1.45 -13.78 16.53
N ALA A 744 -0.29 -13.15 16.67
CA ALA A 744 0.98 -13.84 16.91
C ALA A 744 1.00 -14.56 18.26
N ILE A 745 0.52 -13.91 19.33
CA ILE A 745 0.36 -14.54 20.65
C ILE A 745 -0.54 -15.77 20.54
N SER A 746 -1.70 -15.64 19.88
CA SER A 746 -2.62 -16.76 19.74
C SER A 746 -2.03 -17.93 18.95
N GLN A 747 -1.28 -17.65 17.88
CA GLN A 747 -0.58 -18.69 17.11
C GLN A 747 0.47 -19.40 17.97
N TYR A 748 1.25 -18.64 18.75
CA TYR A 748 2.24 -19.18 19.67
C TYR A 748 1.60 -20.10 20.74
N ILE A 749 0.51 -19.66 21.36
CA ILE A 749 -0.24 -20.46 22.34
C ILE A 749 -0.74 -21.76 21.70
N LYS A 750 -1.30 -21.70 20.48
CA LYS A 750 -1.75 -22.89 19.75
C LYS A 750 -0.61 -23.87 19.46
N THR A 751 0.58 -23.38 19.11
CA THR A 751 1.75 -24.25 18.89
C THR A 751 2.21 -24.94 20.17
N LEU A 752 2.16 -24.26 21.32
CA LEU A 752 2.49 -24.87 22.62
C LEU A 752 1.47 -25.93 23.03
N GLN A 753 0.17 -25.65 22.88
CA GLN A 753 -0.89 -26.62 23.22
C GLN A 753 -0.87 -27.86 22.31
N GLY A 754 -0.52 -27.69 21.01
CA GLY A 754 -0.39 -28.81 20.07
C GLY A 754 0.77 -29.78 20.36
N LEU A 755 1.80 -29.34 21.10
CA LEU A 755 2.90 -30.19 21.57
C LEU A 755 2.46 -31.09 22.74
N HIS A 756 1.50 -30.65 23.56
CA HIS A 756 1.01 -31.40 24.72
C HIS A 756 0.03 -32.52 24.37
N ASN A 757 -0.72 -32.41 23.25
CA ASN A 757 -1.71 -33.42 22.86
C ASN A 757 -1.15 -34.64 22.10
N ASN A 758 0.15 -34.66 21.79
CA ASN A 758 0.79 -35.73 21.01
C ASN A 758 1.75 -36.56 21.88
N ASP A 759 1.22 -37.46 22.70
CA ASP A 759 1.95 -38.41 23.58
C ASP A 759 2.95 -39.36 22.86
N ARG A 760 3.14 -39.25 21.54
CA ARG A 760 4.10 -40.07 20.76
C ARG A 760 5.45 -39.40 20.49
N LEU A 761 5.70 -38.22 21.07
CA LEU A 761 6.86 -37.38 20.75
C LEU A 761 7.90 -37.26 21.87
N GLU A 762 7.84 -38.04 22.96
CA GLU A 762 8.96 -38.11 23.91
C GLU A 762 10.27 -38.52 23.22
N ASN A 763 10.20 -39.36 22.17
CA ASN A 763 11.37 -39.71 21.35
C ASN A 763 11.82 -38.60 20.38
N LYS A 764 11.01 -37.57 20.08
CA LYS A 764 11.46 -36.40 19.29
C LYS A 764 11.97 -35.25 20.15
N LEU A 765 11.71 -35.28 21.47
CA LEU A 765 12.29 -34.35 22.42
C LEU A 765 13.81 -34.54 22.52
N GLU A 766 14.32 -35.77 22.38
CA GLU A 766 15.77 -36.04 22.31
C GLU A 766 16.39 -35.59 20.97
N ASP A 767 15.72 -35.79 19.84
CA ASP A 767 16.21 -35.29 18.53
C ASP A 767 16.18 -33.74 18.44
N LEU A 768 15.23 -33.09 19.13
CA LEU A 768 15.15 -31.62 19.23
C LEU A 768 16.13 -31.04 20.26
N GLN A 769 16.70 -31.83 21.17
CA GLN A 769 17.73 -31.38 22.12
C GLN A 769 19.11 -31.19 21.45
N LEU A 770 19.35 -31.79 20.28
CA LEU A 770 20.60 -31.63 19.53
C LEU A 770 20.68 -30.30 18.75
N ASN A 771 19.53 -29.66 18.47
CA ASN A 771 19.46 -28.33 17.86
C ASN A 771 19.02 -27.32 18.93
N GLY A 772 19.99 -26.73 19.65
CA GLY A 772 19.84 -25.92 20.86
C GLY A 772 18.96 -24.65 20.84
N ASN A 773 17.99 -24.52 19.94
CA ASN A 773 16.98 -23.47 19.97
C ASN A 773 15.71 -23.98 20.64
N LYS A 774 15.59 -23.72 21.94
CA LYS A 774 14.26 -23.53 22.55
C LYS A 774 13.48 -22.59 21.63
N HIS A 775 12.22 -22.89 21.34
CA HIS A 775 11.25 -21.94 20.78
C HIS A 775 11.04 -20.78 21.79
N LYS A 776 12.09 -20.01 22.07
CA LYS A 776 12.00 -18.76 22.82
C LYS A 776 11.26 -17.78 21.91
N LEU A 777 10.21 -17.17 22.45
CA LEU A 777 9.65 -15.95 21.88
C LEU A 777 10.82 -14.99 21.59
N SER A 778 10.80 -14.30 20.45
CA SER A 778 11.80 -13.27 20.19
C SER A 778 11.76 -12.25 21.31
N ASP A 779 12.92 -11.75 21.72
CA ASP A 779 13.00 -10.79 22.83
C ASP A 779 12.12 -9.56 22.56
N ARG A 780 11.99 -9.11 21.31
CA ARG A 780 11.05 -8.06 20.92
C ARG A 780 9.58 -8.46 21.04
N MET A 781 9.20 -9.71 20.76
CA MET A 781 7.81 -10.13 20.96
C MET A 781 7.46 -10.13 22.45
N LEU A 782 8.37 -10.60 23.32
CA LEU A 782 8.20 -10.51 24.77
C LEU A 782 8.12 -9.06 25.25
N LYS A 783 8.95 -8.17 24.71
CA LYS A 783 8.92 -6.73 25.00
C LYS A 783 7.61 -6.09 24.55
N LEU A 784 7.14 -6.38 23.34
CA LEU A 784 5.86 -5.86 22.86
C LEU A 784 4.67 -6.39 23.68
N ILE A 785 4.73 -7.65 24.15
CA ILE A 785 3.74 -8.20 25.08
C ILE A 785 3.76 -7.44 26.41
N GLN A 786 4.95 -7.14 26.92
CA GLN A 786 5.15 -6.37 28.15
C GLN A 786 4.66 -4.92 27.98
N GLN A 787 5.00 -4.24 26.88
CA GLN A 787 4.54 -2.89 26.57
C GLN A 787 3.01 -2.84 26.44
N PHE A 788 2.41 -3.79 25.71
CA PHE A 788 0.96 -3.92 25.62
C PHE A 788 0.33 -4.11 27.02
N LYS A 789 0.97 -4.90 27.87
CA LYS A 789 0.52 -5.14 29.24
C LYS A 789 0.59 -3.88 30.09
N ASP A 790 1.69 -3.13 30.00
CA ASP A 790 1.93 -1.90 30.75
C ASP A 790 0.99 -0.77 30.28
N GLU A 791 0.77 -0.63 28.96
CA GLU A 791 -0.22 0.29 28.40
C GLU A 791 -1.63 -0.05 28.89
N LEU A 792 -2.03 -1.33 28.80
CA LEU A 792 -3.33 -1.79 29.27
C LEU A 792 -3.48 -1.57 30.78
N GLN A 793 -2.42 -1.80 31.55
CA GLN A 793 -2.41 -1.55 32.99
C GLN A 793 -2.56 -0.05 33.29
N SER A 794 -1.83 0.83 32.59
CA SER A 794 -1.92 2.28 32.78
C SER A 794 -3.32 2.82 32.46
N ILE A 795 -3.97 2.29 31.43
CA ILE A 795 -5.34 2.64 31.06
C ILE A 795 -6.30 2.09 32.13
N SER A 796 -6.08 0.86 32.60
CA SER A 796 -6.91 0.22 33.62
C SER A 796 -6.86 0.94 34.98
N GLU A 797 -5.72 1.54 35.33
CA GLU A 797 -5.54 2.32 36.57
C GLU A 797 -6.20 3.69 36.50
N LYS A 798 -6.24 4.30 35.30
CA LYS A 798 -6.98 5.55 35.05
C LYS A 798 -8.50 5.33 35.05
N LEU A 799 -8.94 4.15 34.65
CA LEU A 799 -10.34 3.75 34.62
C LEU A 799 -10.85 3.34 36.01
N GLY A 800 -12.17 3.22 36.16
CA GLY A 800 -12.82 2.92 37.44
C GLY A 800 -12.36 1.61 38.11
N PRO A 801 -12.73 1.38 39.39
CA PRO A 801 -12.29 0.21 40.16
C PRO A 801 -12.63 -1.14 39.52
N GLU A 802 -13.62 -1.18 38.62
CA GLU A 802 -14.06 -2.38 37.91
C GLU A 802 -13.06 -2.91 36.89
N TRP A 803 -12.15 -2.06 36.38
CA TRP A 803 -11.21 -2.44 35.32
C TRP A 803 -9.78 -2.66 35.82
N LYS A 804 -9.50 -2.44 37.10
CA LYS A 804 -8.13 -2.41 37.67
C LYS A 804 -7.30 -3.68 37.51
N ASP A 805 -7.92 -4.85 37.35
CA ASP A 805 -7.21 -6.15 37.27
C ASP A 805 -7.49 -6.89 35.93
N VAL A 806 -7.90 -6.16 34.91
CA VAL A 806 -8.28 -6.73 33.60
C VAL A 806 -7.14 -7.52 32.97
N VAL A 807 -5.90 -7.06 33.10
CA VAL A 807 -4.69 -7.70 32.53
C VAL A 807 -4.59 -9.18 32.93
N ASN A 808 -4.82 -9.50 34.21
CA ASN A 808 -4.68 -10.86 34.71
C ASN A 808 -5.93 -11.71 34.45
N GLN A 809 -7.05 -11.07 34.12
CA GLN A 809 -8.34 -11.70 33.89
C GLN A 809 -8.59 -12.01 32.42
N ILE A 810 -7.78 -11.51 31.48
CA ILE A 810 -7.95 -11.80 30.04
C ILE A 810 -7.79 -13.30 29.80
N TRP A 811 -8.87 -13.90 29.29
CA TRP A 811 -8.92 -15.30 28.89
C TRP A 811 -8.77 -15.45 27.38
N SER A 812 -9.49 -14.63 26.59
CA SER A 812 -9.31 -14.58 25.15
C SER A 812 -9.77 -13.23 24.59
N VAL A 813 -9.34 -12.93 23.36
CA VAL A 813 -9.71 -11.73 22.62
C VAL A 813 -10.47 -12.16 21.36
N GLY A 814 -11.50 -11.44 20.92
CA GLY A 814 -12.32 -11.86 19.79
C GLY A 814 -12.86 -10.72 18.93
N PRO A 815 -13.34 -11.01 17.70
CA PRO A 815 -13.41 -12.32 17.06
C PRO A 815 -12.07 -12.81 16.46
N ARG A 816 -11.99 -14.10 16.09
CA ARG A 816 -10.81 -14.78 15.47
C ARG A 816 -9.50 -14.68 16.27
N ASN A 817 -9.57 -14.59 17.59
CA ASN A 817 -8.40 -14.38 18.46
C ASN A 817 -7.67 -13.04 18.23
N CYS A 818 -8.30 -12.11 17.52
CA CYS A 818 -7.77 -10.78 17.22
C CYS A 818 -8.92 -9.81 16.94
N GLY A 819 -9.34 -9.06 17.96
CA GLY A 819 -10.42 -8.08 17.78
C GLY A 819 -10.73 -7.27 19.03
N PRO A 820 -11.64 -6.30 18.92
CA PRO A 820 -11.95 -5.33 19.96
C PRO A 820 -12.93 -5.84 21.04
N ASN A 821 -12.97 -7.15 21.29
CA ASN A 821 -13.80 -7.75 22.34
C ASN A 821 -12.96 -8.61 23.28
N LEU A 822 -13.30 -8.58 24.57
CA LEU A 822 -12.58 -9.32 25.61
C LEU A 822 -13.46 -10.39 26.24
N LEU A 823 -12.85 -11.54 26.52
CA LEU A 823 -13.39 -12.54 27.44
C LEU A 823 -12.56 -12.46 28.72
N LEU A 824 -13.21 -12.09 29.82
CA LEU A 824 -12.60 -11.95 31.13
C LEU A 824 -13.02 -13.10 32.05
N ASN A 825 -12.07 -13.72 32.72
CA ASN A 825 -12.30 -14.73 33.73
C ASN A 825 -12.30 -14.07 35.12
N GLN A 826 -13.48 -14.01 35.74
CA GLN A 826 -13.69 -13.46 37.09
C GLN A 826 -14.00 -14.56 38.11
N THR A 827 -13.77 -15.83 37.75
CA THR A 827 -13.97 -16.94 38.68
C THR A 827 -12.82 -16.98 39.70
N ALA A 828 -13.15 -17.12 40.99
CA ALA A 828 -12.13 -17.23 42.03
C ALA A 828 -11.39 -18.59 42.01
N ASP A 829 -12.02 -19.60 41.42
CA ASP A 829 -11.60 -21.00 41.49
C ASP A 829 -10.80 -21.48 40.28
N TYR A 830 -10.79 -20.73 39.17
CA TYR A 830 -10.12 -21.10 37.92
C TYR A 830 -9.31 -19.91 37.40
N SER A 831 -7.99 -20.07 37.28
CA SER A 831 -7.12 -19.02 36.73
C SER A 831 -6.57 -19.47 35.38
N THR A 832 -6.85 -18.66 34.37
CA THR A 832 -6.34 -18.83 33.00
C THR A 832 -5.37 -17.70 32.75
N LYS A 833 -4.09 -18.00 32.50
CA LYS A 833 -3.10 -16.96 32.24
C LYS A 833 -2.80 -16.90 30.74
N TYR A 834 -3.61 -16.14 30.00
CA TYR A 834 -3.40 -15.88 28.57
C TYR A 834 -2.07 -15.15 28.29
N LEU A 835 -1.62 -14.30 29.22
CA LEU A 835 -0.44 -13.43 29.08
C LEU A 835 0.79 -13.84 29.91
N HIS A 836 0.70 -14.83 30.81
CA HIS A 836 1.86 -15.23 31.63
C HIS A 836 2.37 -16.62 31.22
N HIS A 837 3.64 -16.68 30.83
CA HIS A 837 4.25 -17.86 30.20
C HIS A 837 4.81 -18.93 31.17
N GLU A 838 4.80 -18.71 32.49
CA GLU A 838 5.68 -19.45 33.42
C GLU A 838 5.00 -20.06 34.68
N ALA A 839 3.72 -20.43 34.66
CA ALA A 839 3.08 -21.04 35.84
C ALA A 839 2.66 -22.49 35.64
N GLU A 840 3.01 -23.35 36.60
CA GLU A 840 2.56 -24.74 36.71
C GLU A 840 1.02 -24.82 36.68
N VAL A 841 0.48 -25.58 35.72
CA VAL A 841 -0.95 -25.82 35.58
C VAL A 841 -1.39 -26.71 36.74
N LYS A 842 -2.24 -26.21 37.63
CA LYS A 842 -2.99 -27.09 38.55
C LYS A 842 -3.89 -27.98 37.68
N GLU A 843 -3.81 -29.31 37.85
CA GLU A 843 -4.66 -30.28 37.16
C GLU A 843 -6.15 -30.03 37.48
N ASP A 844 -6.81 -29.22 36.65
CA ASP A 844 -8.24 -28.96 36.72
C ASP A 844 -8.94 -29.66 35.54
N PRO A 845 -9.99 -30.46 35.78
CA PRO A 845 -10.74 -31.14 34.72
C PRO A 845 -11.38 -30.20 33.69
N ARG A 846 -11.50 -28.90 33.99
CA ARG A 846 -12.02 -27.87 33.07
C ARG A 846 -11.05 -27.56 31.92
N TYR A 847 -9.75 -27.78 32.12
CA TYR A 847 -8.71 -27.45 31.13
C TYR A 847 -8.93 -28.14 29.77
N GLU A 848 -9.40 -29.40 29.77
CA GLU A 848 -9.71 -30.15 28.55
C GLU A 848 -10.76 -29.45 27.65
N TYR A 849 -11.68 -28.70 28.26
CA TYR A 849 -12.79 -28.04 27.56
C TYR A 849 -12.56 -26.55 27.30
N GLU A 850 -11.43 -25.99 27.73
CA GLU A 850 -11.09 -24.57 27.56
C GLU A 850 -11.12 -24.14 26.09
N SER A 851 -10.55 -24.96 25.20
CA SER A 851 -10.58 -24.72 23.75
C SER A 851 -12.00 -24.61 23.19
N SER A 852 -12.93 -25.41 23.73
CA SER A 852 -14.33 -25.42 23.31
C SER A 852 -15.08 -24.20 23.82
N PHE A 853 -14.76 -23.75 25.03
CA PHE A 853 -15.31 -22.52 25.61
C PHE A 853 -14.88 -21.29 24.80
N VAL A 854 -13.57 -21.16 24.54
CA VAL A 854 -13.02 -20.05 23.75
C VAL A 854 -13.63 -20.06 22.34
N ASN A 855 -13.72 -21.21 21.68
CA ASN A 855 -14.35 -21.29 20.35
C ASN A 855 -15.83 -20.86 20.37
N GLY A 856 -16.58 -21.16 21.43
CA GLY A 856 -17.95 -20.67 21.62
C GLY A 856 -18.05 -19.15 21.68
N PHE A 857 -17.14 -18.52 22.43
CA PHE A 857 -17.00 -17.06 22.48
C PHE A 857 -16.58 -16.44 21.13
N GLN A 858 -15.65 -17.07 20.42
CA GLN A 858 -15.21 -16.60 19.09
C GLN A 858 -16.37 -16.63 18.07
N LEU A 859 -17.23 -17.64 18.13
CA LEU A 859 -18.43 -17.72 17.28
C LEU A 859 -19.48 -16.68 17.67
N ALA A 860 -19.68 -16.42 18.96
CA ALA A 860 -20.60 -15.38 19.42
C ALA A 860 -20.13 -13.99 18.98
N SER A 861 -18.85 -13.66 19.21
CA SER A 861 -18.27 -12.36 18.83
C SER A 861 -18.23 -12.09 17.32
N LEU A 862 -18.24 -13.15 16.50
CA LEU A 862 -18.25 -13.02 15.04
C LEU A 862 -19.65 -12.70 14.48
N ALA A 863 -20.71 -13.25 15.10
CA ALA A 863 -22.09 -13.09 14.67
C ALA A 863 -22.94 -12.56 15.84
N GLY A 864 -23.11 -11.24 15.88
CA GLY A 864 -23.87 -10.53 16.89
C GLY A 864 -25.37 -10.84 16.84
N PRO A 865 -26.09 -10.66 17.96
CA PRO A 865 -27.49 -11.06 18.08
C PRO A 865 -28.50 -10.30 17.22
N LEU A 866 -28.18 -9.08 16.75
CA LEU A 866 -29.13 -8.20 16.05
C LEU A 866 -29.18 -8.47 14.55
N CYS A 867 -28.02 -8.47 13.91
CA CYS A 867 -27.86 -8.47 12.45
C CYS A 867 -26.88 -9.54 11.95
N ASP A 868 -26.44 -10.46 12.81
CA ASP A 868 -25.38 -11.43 12.53
C ASP A 868 -24.06 -10.75 12.09
N GLU A 869 -23.82 -9.53 12.58
CA GLU A 869 -22.61 -8.76 12.30
C GLU A 869 -21.62 -8.80 13.48
N PRO A 870 -20.30 -8.65 13.26
CA PRO A 870 -19.33 -8.72 14.34
C PRO A 870 -19.59 -7.70 15.45
N MET A 871 -19.46 -8.16 16.70
CA MET A 871 -19.54 -7.27 17.87
C MET A 871 -18.27 -6.43 18.00
N MET A 872 -18.38 -5.23 18.60
CA MET A 872 -17.27 -4.34 18.88
C MET A 872 -17.41 -3.64 20.23
N GLY A 873 -16.33 -3.60 20.99
CA GLY A 873 -16.27 -2.89 22.26
C GLY A 873 -17.10 -3.58 23.34
N VAL A 874 -17.07 -4.92 23.39
CA VAL A 874 -17.81 -5.69 24.39
C VAL A 874 -16.86 -6.56 25.21
N ALA A 875 -17.01 -6.51 26.54
CA ALA A 875 -16.35 -7.42 27.47
C ALA A 875 -17.35 -8.44 28.01
N PHE A 876 -17.05 -9.73 27.86
CA PHE A 876 -17.80 -10.81 28.47
C PHE A 876 -17.08 -11.29 29.72
N CYS A 877 -17.66 -11.09 30.89
CA CYS A 877 -17.13 -11.56 32.16
C CYS A 877 -17.76 -12.91 32.53
N VAL A 878 -16.92 -13.92 32.74
CA VAL A 878 -17.33 -15.23 33.24
C VAL A 878 -17.23 -15.23 34.76
N GLU A 879 -18.37 -15.30 35.45
CA GLU A 879 -18.43 -15.25 36.91
C GLU A 879 -18.36 -16.64 37.54
N GLU A 880 -18.86 -17.67 36.85
CA GLU A 880 -18.92 -19.04 37.36
C GLU A 880 -18.87 -20.04 36.21
N TRP A 881 -18.03 -21.07 36.35
CA TRP A 881 -18.01 -22.24 35.48
C TRP A 881 -17.85 -23.53 36.31
N MET A 882 -18.94 -24.29 36.43
CA MET A 882 -18.98 -25.57 37.14
C MET A 882 -19.18 -26.73 36.17
N LEU A 883 -18.44 -27.83 36.41
CA LEU A 883 -18.49 -29.08 35.66
C LEU A 883 -18.79 -30.23 36.62
N ASP A 884 -20.01 -30.78 36.55
CA ASP A 884 -20.46 -31.92 37.36
C ASP A 884 -20.12 -33.24 36.65
N LYS A 885 -19.05 -33.91 37.09
CA LYS A 885 -18.61 -35.22 36.57
C LYS A 885 -19.43 -36.42 37.09
N THR A 886 -20.46 -36.21 37.91
CA THR A 886 -21.11 -37.27 38.72
C THR A 886 -22.28 -37.98 38.03
N VAL A 887 -22.73 -37.55 36.85
CA VAL A 887 -23.80 -38.21 36.10
C VAL A 887 -23.20 -39.15 35.06
N GLY A 888 -23.18 -40.45 35.39
CA GLY A 888 -22.54 -41.51 34.60
C GLY A 888 -23.07 -41.67 33.17
N ASP A 889 -22.18 -42.11 32.29
CA ASP A 889 -22.26 -42.87 31.02
C ASP A 889 -23.53 -42.94 30.13
N ASP A 890 -24.60 -42.17 30.36
CA ASP A 890 -25.73 -42.05 29.44
C ASP A 890 -25.48 -40.97 28.35
N ALA A 891 -24.22 -40.80 27.94
CA ALA A 891 -23.76 -39.77 27.01
C ALA A 891 -23.94 -40.12 25.51
N SER A 892 -24.59 -41.23 25.17
CA SER A 892 -24.70 -41.70 23.78
C SER A 892 -25.70 -40.93 22.92
N HIS A 893 -26.65 -40.18 23.51
CA HIS A 893 -27.72 -39.50 22.77
C HIS A 893 -27.48 -38.00 22.52
N PHE A 894 -26.58 -37.35 23.28
CA PHE A 894 -26.43 -35.87 23.27
C PHE A 894 -25.15 -35.36 22.58
N GLY A 895 -24.35 -36.25 21.99
CA GLY A 895 -23.08 -35.87 21.34
C GLY A 895 -21.99 -35.45 22.32
N PRO A 896 -20.78 -35.10 21.82
CA PRO A 896 -19.62 -34.81 22.66
C PRO A 896 -19.83 -33.55 23.52
N LEU A 897 -19.40 -33.61 24.79
CA LEU A 897 -19.53 -32.52 25.76
C LEU A 897 -18.84 -31.22 25.29
N SER A 898 -17.74 -31.33 24.54
CA SER A 898 -17.04 -30.20 23.91
C SER A 898 -17.96 -29.36 23.00
N GLY A 899 -18.72 -30.02 22.12
CA GLY A 899 -19.68 -29.34 21.23
C GLY A 899 -20.84 -28.70 21.99
N GLN A 900 -21.30 -29.35 23.07
CA GLN A 900 -22.37 -28.81 23.91
C GLN A 900 -21.92 -27.56 24.69
N ILE A 901 -20.70 -27.56 25.23
CA ILE A 901 -20.12 -26.38 25.90
C ILE A 901 -20.00 -25.22 24.91
N MET A 902 -19.49 -25.47 23.70
CA MET A 902 -19.37 -24.45 22.65
C MET A 902 -20.73 -23.80 22.33
N SER A 903 -21.79 -24.61 22.17
CA SER A 903 -23.15 -24.10 21.94
C SER A 903 -23.70 -23.32 23.13
N ALA A 904 -23.49 -23.83 24.35
CA ALA A 904 -23.97 -23.19 25.58
C ALA A 904 -23.29 -21.82 25.81
N VAL A 905 -21.99 -21.72 25.56
CA VAL A 905 -21.26 -20.44 25.64
C VAL A 905 -21.75 -19.47 24.58
N LYS A 906 -21.92 -19.92 23.33
CA LYS A 906 -22.46 -19.08 22.24
C LYS A 906 -23.81 -18.48 22.61
N ASP A 907 -24.74 -19.31 23.09
CA ASP A 907 -26.06 -18.87 23.53
C ASP A 907 -26.00 -17.99 24.78
N GLY A 908 -25.08 -18.26 25.70
CA GLY A 908 -24.85 -17.46 26.91
C GLY A 908 -24.37 -16.05 26.59
N CYS A 909 -23.35 -15.91 25.74
CA CYS A 909 -22.89 -14.61 25.25
C CYS A 909 -24.01 -13.87 24.51
N ARG A 910 -24.78 -14.55 23.64
CA ARG A 910 -25.89 -13.94 22.91
C ARG A 910 -26.96 -13.37 23.86
N LYS A 911 -27.38 -14.17 24.86
CA LYS A 911 -28.37 -13.74 25.86
C LYS A 911 -27.84 -12.63 26.76
N ALA A 912 -26.57 -12.68 27.17
CA ALA A 912 -25.94 -11.65 27.99
C ALA A 912 -25.87 -10.31 27.25
N PHE A 913 -25.54 -10.33 25.95
CA PHE A 913 -25.59 -9.13 25.11
C PHE A 913 -27.03 -8.63 24.96
N GLN A 914 -27.98 -9.53 24.72
CA GLN A 914 -29.39 -9.16 24.54
C GLN A 914 -30.03 -8.52 25.78
N ALA A 915 -29.52 -8.86 26.96
CA ALA A 915 -30.01 -8.36 28.22
C ALA A 915 -29.53 -6.94 28.54
N GLN A 916 -28.55 -6.42 27.79
CA GLN A 916 -28.04 -5.05 27.91
C GLN A 916 -28.65 -4.11 26.84
N PRO A 917 -28.50 -2.77 26.96
CA PRO A 917 -28.94 -1.84 25.92
C PRO A 917 -28.08 -1.95 24.67
N GLN A 918 -28.67 -2.44 23.58
CA GLN A 918 -27.96 -2.72 22.34
C GLN A 918 -28.03 -1.53 21.38
N ARG A 919 -26.93 -1.27 20.67
CA ARG A 919 -26.85 -0.23 19.62
C ARG A 919 -26.07 -0.76 18.41
N LEU A 920 -26.47 -0.28 17.23
CA LEU A 920 -25.68 -0.44 16.01
C LEU A 920 -24.65 0.67 15.95
N MET A 921 -23.39 0.30 15.76
CA MET A 921 -22.28 1.18 15.51
C MET A 921 -22.11 1.33 14.00
N ALA A 922 -22.41 2.52 13.49
CA ALA A 922 -22.15 2.86 12.10
C ALA A 922 -20.66 3.10 11.86
N ALA A 923 -20.13 2.62 10.74
CA ALA A 923 -18.80 2.99 10.30
C ALA A 923 -18.81 4.46 9.87
N MET A 924 -18.02 5.31 10.53
CA MET A 924 -17.90 6.73 10.21
C MET A 924 -16.49 7.04 9.72
N TYR A 925 -16.40 7.86 8.68
CA TYR A 925 -15.13 8.45 8.24
C TYR A 925 -14.95 9.83 8.87
N SER A 926 -13.73 10.11 9.35
CA SER A 926 -13.33 11.50 9.61
C SER A 926 -13.00 12.17 8.29
N CYS A 927 -13.69 13.27 7.98
CA CYS A 927 -13.50 14.01 6.75
C CYS A 927 -12.86 15.37 7.04
N ASP A 928 -11.55 15.46 6.84
CA ASP A 928 -10.82 16.73 6.92
C ASP A 928 -11.00 17.50 5.61
N ILE A 929 -11.77 18.58 5.65
CA ILE A 929 -12.13 19.34 4.45
C ILE A 929 -11.66 20.78 4.56
N VAL A 930 -10.94 21.20 3.54
CA VAL A 930 -10.48 22.59 3.39
C VAL A 930 -11.44 23.28 2.43
N VAL A 931 -12.18 24.27 2.92
CA VAL A 931 -13.13 25.05 2.14
C VAL A 931 -12.95 26.53 2.42
N ASP A 932 -13.20 27.34 1.39
CA ASP A 932 -13.29 28.78 1.55
C ASP A 932 -14.45 29.16 2.49
N GLN A 933 -14.24 30.23 3.27
CA GLN A 933 -15.22 30.76 4.21
C GLN A 933 -16.60 31.03 3.55
N LYS A 934 -16.61 31.37 2.26
CA LYS A 934 -17.85 31.64 1.50
C LYS A 934 -18.71 30.39 1.28
N VAL A 935 -18.09 29.22 1.17
CA VAL A 935 -18.77 27.96 0.81
C VAL A 935 -19.05 27.10 2.05
N LEU A 936 -18.37 27.38 3.16
CA LEU A 936 -18.54 26.67 4.43
C LEU A 936 -20.02 26.54 4.85
N GLY A 937 -20.81 27.62 4.72
CA GLY A 937 -22.25 27.58 5.07
C GLY A 937 -23.06 26.60 4.24
N MET A 938 -22.76 26.45 2.94
CA MET A 938 -23.41 25.46 2.08
C MET A 938 -22.96 24.05 2.43
N TYR A 939 -21.69 23.87 2.75
CA TYR A 939 -21.15 22.58 3.16
C TYR A 939 -21.81 22.08 4.45
N LEU A 940 -21.99 22.96 5.44
CA LEU A 940 -22.69 22.63 6.69
C LEU A 940 -24.13 22.14 6.46
N GLN A 941 -24.83 22.72 5.48
CA GLN A 941 -26.17 22.24 5.11
C GLN A 941 -26.13 20.80 4.59
N ILE A 942 -25.14 20.47 3.76
CA ILE A 942 -24.97 19.12 3.23
C ILE A 942 -24.63 18.13 4.36
N VAL A 943 -23.68 18.48 5.24
CA VAL A 943 -23.29 17.66 6.40
C VAL A 943 -24.49 17.32 7.27
N THR A 944 -25.36 18.30 7.53
CA THR A 944 -26.58 18.11 8.34
C THR A 944 -27.55 17.12 7.69
N VAL A 945 -27.69 17.16 6.36
CA VAL A 945 -28.58 16.25 5.61
C VAL A 945 -28.05 14.81 5.62
N VAL A 946 -26.73 14.63 5.62
CA VAL A 946 -26.08 13.30 5.55
C VAL A 946 -25.93 12.65 6.95
N SER A 947 -26.52 13.24 8.00
CA SER A 947 -26.38 12.78 9.40
C SER A 947 -24.92 12.72 9.88
N ALA A 948 -24.08 13.64 9.37
CA ALA A 948 -22.71 13.80 9.83
C ALA A 948 -22.63 14.82 10.97
N PHE A 949 -21.78 14.54 11.96
CA PHE A 949 -21.57 15.41 13.12
C PHE A 949 -20.29 16.22 12.94
N LEU A 950 -20.35 17.50 13.31
CA LEU A 950 -19.19 18.37 13.28
C LEU A 950 -18.44 18.26 14.61
N ILE A 951 -17.22 17.76 14.55
CA ILE A 951 -16.30 17.76 15.68
C ILE A 951 -15.53 19.08 15.60
N GLN A 952 -15.80 19.99 16.55
CA GLN A 952 -15.14 21.30 16.63
C GLN A 952 -13.80 21.22 17.34
#